data_AF-A0A0P7AN70-F1
#
_entry.id   AF-A0A0P7AN70-F1
#
_cell.length_a   1.000
_cell.length_b   1.000
_cell.length_c   1.000
_cell.angle_alpha   90.00
_cell.angle_beta   90.00
_cell.angle_gamma   90.00
#
_symmetry.space_group_name_H-M   'P 1'
#
loop_
_entity.id
_entity.type
_entity.pdbx_description
1 polymer ?
#
loop_
_entity_poly.entity_id
_entity_poly.type
_entity_poly.pdbx_seq_one_letter_code
_entity_poly.pdbx_strand_id
1 'polypeptide(L)'
;MKLCYLFIFCLPYFVFSAQKPIASNIQSVTVYLSGAQVTRTANCSLTKGSNEIIFTGLSHKIDESSIQVSGLNGVSILTMGYQINYLDKRESHPKVTAWENAIASAQQDITFLKNKIAGLSEEEKVITTNRMVGTDNQALDLEKVKEISTYYRERITAIKNQIFRTNLEINKHQTTIKDLQQQLAEANNTPDTQQGEIAITFDAPIATTLKVTLKYMVNDAGWVPNYDIKSTGLNAPLNLAYKANVYQNTGKDWEGVRVVLSTGKPDFNISKPKLETHYLDFTSAYSKRYSHIQKKKGYSYNPSVKKVAGTVTDASGQPLPGVNILVKGTQTGTQTDFDGHYELEVPYGQELSFSYLGMHNQDIPLYSSIINLSLEEDASALDEVVVMGYGTSSSTGITGAVGSVTTERLLQGRAAGIQIRGSSSLRGTNARANYQELQPLYIIDGVPLDGYTEGDLDASEIQSIDILKGEDATSLYGSRGTSGVVIITTKKSDSVEGATKTEFVIKKTYDIPSDNDITAIEINSFALPASYEYFAAPIVNENVFLTTSFTDWEKLQLLPGEANIYFEGTYAGKTVLDPYTTKKEMVLSLGIDPNITVSRKQERNFKSRSFSGNNRILNRRYVIEVKNNKGVAISLRLLDRIPKSQNKDIKIDDILIDTADFDSKKGLLTWKLNLMPQEIKTETFGFQVKYPRGRYISL
;
A
#
# COMPACT_ATOMS: atom_id res chain seq x y z
N MET A 1 -76.19 -60.95 1.11
CA MET A 1 -74.91 -60.70 1.80
C MET A 1 -73.81 -60.43 0.79
N LYS A 2 -73.39 -59.17 0.62
CA LYS A 2 -72.06 -58.82 0.09
C LYS A 2 -71.58 -57.60 0.86
N LEU A 3 -70.53 -57.80 1.65
CA LEU A 3 -69.96 -56.85 2.59
C LEU A 3 -68.87 -56.05 1.87
N CYS A 4 -69.06 -54.73 1.71
CA CYS A 4 -68.05 -53.81 1.19
C CYS A 4 -67.03 -53.49 2.31
N TYR A 5 -65.76 -53.81 2.10
CA TYR A 5 -64.67 -53.26 2.89
C TYR A 5 -64.09 -52.03 2.17
N LEU A 6 -64.26 -50.87 2.80
CA LEU A 6 -63.63 -49.60 2.42
C LEU A 6 -62.26 -49.52 3.14
N PHE A 7 -61.17 -49.65 2.39
CA PHE A 7 -59.81 -49.47 2.91
C PHE A 7 -59.48 -47.97 2.86
N ILE A 8 -59.40 -47.32 4.02
CA ILE A 8 -58.97 -45.93 4.15
C ILE A 8 -57.43 -45.91 4.16
N PHE A 9 -56.83 -45.40 3.08
CA PHE A 9 -55.40 -45.09 3.01
C PHE A 9 -55.13 -43.79 3.80
N CYS A 10 -54.53 -43.90 4.97
CA CYS A 10 -53.93 -42.76 5.67
C CYS A 10 -52.63 -42.35 4.94
N LEU A 11 -52.71 -41.31 4.12
CA LEU A 11 -51.54 -40.60 3.61
C LEU A 11 -50.82 -39.89 4.79
N PRO A 12 -49.51 -40.07 4.99
CA PRO A 12 -48.77 -39.30 5.96
C PRO A 12 -48.70 -37.84 5.49
N TYR A 13 -49.32 -36.94 6.26
CA TYR A 13 -49.10 -35.50 6.12
C TYR A 13 -47.63 -35.21 6.47
N PHE A 14 -46.78 -35.05 5.46
CA PHE A 14 -45.52 -34.35 5.62
C PHE A 14 -45.84 -32.88 5.92
N VAL A 15 -45.78 -32.51 7.19
CA VAL A 15 -45.71 -31.12 7.60
C VAL A 15 -44.34 -30.60 7.17
N PHE A 16 -44.26 -30.01 5.97
CA PHE A 16 -43.13 -29.17 5.61
C PHE A 16 -43.14 -27.99 6.58
N SER A 17 -42.23 -28.00 7.56
CA SER A 17 -41.96 -26.85 8.40
C SER A 17 -41.57 -25.70 7.47
N ALA A 18 -42.33 -24.61 7.49
CA ALA A 18 -41.98 -23.42 6.72
C ALA A 18 -40.57 -22.96 7.11
N GLN A 19 -39.68 -22.86 6.13
CA GLN A 19 -38.33 -22.35 6.32
C GLN A 19 -38.41 -20.95 6.95
N LYS A 20 -37.82 -20.79 8.13
CA LYS A 20 -37.84 -19.51 8.85
C LYS A 20 -36.51 -18.79 8.65
N PRO A 21 -36.45 -17.72 7.82
CA PRO A 21 -35.25 -16.93 7.68
C PRO A 21 -34.99 -16.15 8.96
N ILE A 22 -33.74 -16.17 9.42
CA ILE A 22 -33.26 -15.45 10.60
C ILE A 22 -32.05 -14.61 10.19
N ALA A 23 -32.18 -13.29 10.32
CA ALA A 23 -31.05 -12.39 10.13
C ALA A 23 -30.02 -12.60 11.24
N SER A 24 -28.75 -12.68 10.85
CA SER A 24 -27.62 -12.70 11.77
C SER A 24 -26.94 -11.33 11.81
N ASN A 25 -26.25 -10.99 12.90
CA ASN A 25 -25.52 -9.72 13.03
C ASN A 25 -24.02 -9.96 13.18
N ILE A 26 -23.19 -9.12 12.55
CA ILE A 26 -21.73 -9.17 12.71
C ILE A 26 -21.37 -8.64 14.09
N GLN A 27 -20.60 -9.41 14.83
CA GLN A 27 -20.13 -9.03 16.17
C GLN A 27 -18.66 -8.60 16.16
N SER A 28 -17.85 -9.28 15.34
CA SER A 28 -16.42 -9.00 15.23
C SER A 28 -15.87 -9.58 13.94
N VAL A 29 -14.79 -8.96 13.47
CA VAL A 29 -14.04 -9.40 12.30
C VAL A 29 -12.56 -9.56 12.66
N THR A 30 -11.96 -10.66 12.23
CA THR A 30 -10.51 -10.83 12.23
C THR A 30 -10.02 -10.62 10.81
N VAL A 31 -9.36 -9.51 10.55
CA VAL A 31 -8.87 -9.17 9.21
C VAL A 31 -7.43 -9.65 9.08
N TYR A 32 -7.14 -10.43 8.03
CA TYR A 32 -5.80 -10.90 7.72
C TYR A 32 -5.15 -10.03 6.64
N LEU A 33 -3.86 -10.26 6.35
CA LEU A 33 -3.20 -9.57 5.23
C LEU A 33 -3.88 -9.86 3.87
N SER A 34 -4.58 -10.99 3.79
CA SER A 34 -5.48 -11.34 2.70
C SER A 34 -6.60 -12.20 3.27
N GLY A 35 -7.85 -11.80 3.02
CA GLY A 35 -9.06 -12.39 3.59
C GLY A 35 -9.44 -11.82 4.96
N ALA A 36 -10.65 -12.15 5.41
CA ALA A 36 -11.11 -11.86 6.76
C ALA A 36 -11.94 -13.03 7.30
N GLN A 37 -11.97 -13.20 8.61
CA GLN A 37 -12.88 -14.10 9.30
C GLN A 37 -13.99 -13.29 9.96
N VAL A 38 -15.23 -13.52 9.56
CA VAL A 38 -16.39 -12.84 10.10
C VAL A 38 -17.02 -13.71 11.19
N THR A 39 -17.32 -13.11 12.34
CA THR A 39 -18.07 -13.76 13.42
C THR A 39 -19.42 -13.10 13.57
N ARG A 40 -20.48 -13.89 13.43
CA ARG A 40 -21.88 -13.44 13.52
C ARG A 40 -22.63 -14.18 14.59
N THR A 41 -23.65 -13.54 15.14
CA THR A 41 -24.56 -14.17 16.10
C THR A 41 -26.00 -14.03 15.66
N ALA A 42 -26.80 -15.04 15.97
CA ALA A 42 -28.23 -15.06 15.73
C ALA A 42 -28.93 -15.84 16.85
N ASN A 43 -30.10 -15.37 17.27
CA ASN A 43 -30.94 -16.08 18.22
C ASN A 43 -32.00 -16.86 17.45
N CYS A 44 -32.10 -18.17 17.68
CA CYS A 44 -33.15 -19.00 17.10
C CYS A 44 -33.86 -19.81 18.19
N SER A 45 -35.18 -19.93 18.06
CA SER A 45 -36.01 -20.76 18.93
C SER A 45 -36.33 -22.07 18.21
N LEU A 46 -36.00 -23.19 18.83
CA LEU A 46 -36.17 -24.53 18.31
C LEU A 46 -37.27 -25.26 19.08
N THR A 47 -38.08 -26.01 18.34
CA THR A 47 -39.02 -26.97 18.92
C THR A 47 -38.33 -28.33 19.11
N LYS A 48 -38.90 -29.23 19.91
CA LYS A 48 -38.35 -30.58 20.06
C LYS A 48 -38.40 -31.33 18.70
N GLY A 49 -37.28 -31.93 18.30
CA GLY A 49 -37.11 -32.67 17.05
C GLY A 49 -36.34 -31.88 15.98
N SER A 50 -36.62 -32.18 14.71
CA SER A 50 -35.94 -31.59 13.56
C SER A 50 -36.46 -30.17 13.27
N ASN A 51 -35.57 -29.19 13.16
CA ASN A 51 -35.87 -27.80 12.84
C ASN A 51 -34.94 -27.32 11.72
N GLU A 52 -35.50 -26.83 10.62
CA GLU A 52 -34.73 -26.21 9.54
C GLU A 52 -34.71 -24.68 9.74
N ILE A 53 -33.50 -24.11 9.82
CA ILE A 53 -33.28 -22.68 10.03
C ILE A 53 -32.39 -22.15 8.92
N ILE A 54 -32.79 -21.02 8.31
CA ILE A 54 -32.00 -20.34 7.29
C ILE A 54 -31.43 -19.06 7.87
N PHE A 55 -30.11 -18.95 7.94
CA PHE A 55 -29.43 -17.73 8.32
C PHE A 55 -29.21 -16.86 7.09
N THR A 56 -29.79 -15.66 7.09
CA THR A 56 -29.71 -14.70 5.98
C THR A 56 -28.82 -13.50 6.32
N GLY A 57 -28.59 -12.63 5.34
CA GLY A 57 -27.75 -11.44 5.50
C GLY A 57 -26.26 -11.74 5.51
N LEU A 58 -25.83 -12.90 4.99
CA LEU A 58 -24.43 -13.29 4.93
C LEU A 58 -23.76 -12.76 3.66
N SER A 59 -22.43 -12.76 3.68
CA SER A 59 -21.63 -12.44 2.50
C SER A 59 -21.84 -13.51 1.42
N HIS A 60 -21.86 -13.12 0.14
CA HIS A 60 -21.82 -14.06 -0.98
C HIS A 60 -20.39 -14.57 -1.30
N LYS A 61 -19.38 -14.05 -0.59
CA LYS A 61 -17.94 -14.34 -0.77
C LYS A 61 -17.38 -15.31 0.27
N ILE A 62 -18.25 -16.10 0.90
CA ILE A 62 -17.87 -17.06 1.94
C ILE A 62 -17.07 -18.20 1.32
N ASP A 63 -15.98 -18.59 1.98
CA ASP A 63 -15.37 -19.90 1.77
C ASP A 63 -16.20 -20.95 2.52
N GLU A 64 -16.96 -21.74 1.77
CA GLU A 64 -17.86 -22.77 2.30
C GLU A 64 -17.15 -23.77 3.22
N SER A 65 -15.89 -24.08 2.94
CA SER A 65 -15.10 -25.05 3.71
C SER A 65 -14.69 -24.52 5.09
N SER A 66 -14.80 -23.22 5.31
CA SER A 66 -14.41 -22.53 6.53
C SER A 66 -15.55 -22.35 7.55
N ILE A 67 -16.79 -22.70 7.19
CA ILE A 67 -17.97 -22.43 8.02
C ILE A 67 -17.92 -23.24 9.31
N GLN A 68 -17.98 -22.53 10.44
CA GLN A 68 -18.00 -23.07 11.79
C GLN A 68 -19.24 -22.59 12.53
N VAL A 69 -19.90 -23.52 13.23
CA VAL A 69 -21.12 -23.26 13.99
C VAL A 69 -20.89 -23.64 15.45
N SER A 70 -21.24 -22.75 16.38
CA SER A 70 -21.09 -22.97 17.82
C SER A 70 -22.26 -22.38 18.60
N GLY A 71 -22.33 -22.65 19.92
CA GLY A 71 -23.44 -22.22 20.78
C GLY A 71 -24.66 -23.17 20.78
N LEU A 72 -24.43 -24.46 20.53
CA LEU A 72 -25.50 -25.45 20.30
C LEU A 72 -26.15 -26.01 21.58
N ASN A 73 -25.53 -25.87 22.76
CA ASN A 73 -26.10 -26.26 24.06
C ASN A 73 -26.79 -27.65 24.10
N GLY A 74 -26.18 -28.67 23.46
CA GLY A 74 -26.70 -30.04 23.41
C GLY A 74 -27.62 -30.37 22.22
N VAL A 75 -27.86 -29.40 21.33
CA VAL A 75 -28.53 -29.60 20.03
C VAL A 75 -27.52 -30.11 19.00
N SER A 76 -27.92 -31.06 18.15
CA SER A 76 -27.06 -31.62 17.09
C SER A 76 -27.36 -30.99 15.73
N ILE A 77 -26.36 -30.92 14.85
CA ILE A 77 -26.54 -30.52 13.44
C ILE A 77 -26.70 -31.77 12.59
N LEU A 78 -27.81 -31.89 11.88
CA LEU A 78 -28.06 -32.99 10.94
C LEU A 78 -27.48 -32.66 9.56
N THR A 79 -27.77 -31.47 9.04
CA THR A 79 -27.31 -31.01 7.73
C THR A 79 -26.97 -29.53 7.77
N MET A 80 -26.03 -29.12 6.92
CA MET A 80 -25.64 -27.73 6.69
C MET A 80 -25.35 -27.54 5.21
N GLY A 81 -25.88 -26.46 4.63
CA GLY A 81 -25.62 -26.08 3.25
C GLY A 81 -25.51 -24.56 3.11
N TYR A 82 -24.64 -24.11 2.22
CA TYR A 82 -24.52 -22.72 1.83
C TYR A 82 -25.11 -22.54 0.43
N GLN A 83 -25.83 -21.44 0.22
CA GLN A 83 -26.35 -21.05 -1.09
C GLN A 83 -26.29 -19.53 -1.25
N ILE A 84 -26.22 -19.06 -2.50
CA ILE A 84 -26.30 -17.64 -2.83
C ILE A 84 -27.71 -17.36 -3.32
N ASN A 85 -28.39 -16.43 -2.67
CA ASN A 85 -29.70 -15.97 -3.08
C ASN A 85 -29.55 -14.80 -4.08
N TYR A 86 -30.04 -15.02 -5.30
CA TYR A 86 -30.00 -14.06 -6.42
C TYR A 86 -31.34 -13.33 -6.64
N LEU A 87 -32.35 -13.54 -5.79
CA LEU A 87 -33.76 -13.18 -6.06
C LEU A 87 -34.27 -11.92 -5.36
N ASP A 88 -33.43 -11.16 -4.64
CA ASP A 88 -33.85 -9.85 -4.12
C ASP A 88 -33.95 -8.83 -5.26
N LYS A 89 -35.17 -8.75 -5.82
CA LYS A 89 -35.60 -7.71 -6.75
C LYS A 89 -35.30 -6.33 -6.14
N ARG A 90 -34.61 -5.48 -6.91
CA ARG A 90 -34.43 -4.04 -6.67
C ARG A 90 -35.66 -3.43 -5.99
N GLU A 91 -35.57 -3.07 -4.70
CA GLU A 91 -36.44 -2.03 -4.18
C GLU A 91 -36.03 -0.74 -4.90
N SER A 92 -36.95 -0.24 -5.74
CA SER A 92 -36.74 1.00 -6.47
C SER A 92 -36.51 2.14 -5.49
N HIS A 93 -35.26 2.60 -5.39
CA HIS A 93 -34.95 3.82 -4.66
C HIS A 93 -35.62 5.00 -5.39
N PRO A 94 -36.42 5.87 -4.73
CA PRO A 94 -37.15 6.96 -5.39
C PRO A 94 -36.30 7.87 -6.29
N LYS A 95 -35.00 7.99 -6.01
CA LYS A 95 -34.02 8.72 -6.83
C LYS A 95 -33.72 8.05 -8.17
N VAL A 96 -33.68 6.72 -8.24
CA VAL A 96 -33.38 5.98 -9.49
C VAL A 96 -34.52 6.15 -10.49
N THR A 97 -35.77 5.98 -10.05
CA THR A 97 -36.95 6.26 -10.90
C THR A 97 -37.00 7.73 -11.32
N ALA A 98 -36.61 8.67 -10.45
CA ALA A 98 -36.54 10.08 -10.82
C ALA A 98 -35.50 10.35 -11.93
N TRP A 99 -34.32 9.72 -11.86
CA TRP A 99 -33.29 9.83 -12.91
C TRP A 99 -33.69 9.15 -14.21
N GLU A 100 -34.30 7.97 -14.17
CA GLU A 100 -34.84 7.28 -15.35
C GLU A 100 -35.90 8.14 -16.06
N ASN A 101 -36.83 8.73 -15.30
CA ASN A 101 -37.83 9.63 -15.83
C ASN A 101 -37.19 10.91 -16.42
N ALA A 102 -36.15 11.46 -15.78
CA ALA A 102 -35.44 12.63 -16.27
C ALA A 102 -34.68 12.35 -17.58
N ILE A 103 -34.06 11.17 -17.71
CA ILE A 103 -33.40 10.72 -18.94
C ILE A 103 -34.43 10.60 -20.08
N ALA A 104 -35.57 9.94 -19.81
CA ALA A 104 -36.64 9.80 -20.79
C ALA A 104 -37.19 11.16 -21.26
N SER A 105 -37.41 12.08 -20.32
CA SER A 105 -37.85 13.46 -20.63
C SER A 105 -36.82 14.19 -21.49
N ALA A 106 -35.54 14.13 -21.15
CA ALA A 106 -34.48 14.79 -21.92
C ALA A 106 -34.33 14.20 -23.34
N GLN A 107 -34.54 12.90 -23.52
CA GLN A 107 -34.59 12.26 -24.85
C GLN A 107 -35.79 12.71 -25.68
N GLN A 108 -36.94 12.91 -25.03
CA GLN A 108 -38.13 13.45 -25.67
C GLN A 108 -37.89 14.90 -26.13
N ASP A 109 -37.27 15.74 -25.29
CA ASP A 109 -36.91 17.12 -25.64
C ASP A 109 -35.94 17.18 -26.83
N ILE A 110 -34.89 16.34 -26.84
CA ILE A 110 -33.98 16.21 -27.99
C ILE A 110 -34.75 15.86 -29.27
N THR A 111 -35.77 15.00 -29.17
CA THR A 111 -36.59 14.60 -30.33
C THR A 111 -37.38 15.79 -30.88
N PHE A 112 -38.01 16.60 -30.01
CA PHE A 112 -38.69 17.82 -30.44
C PHE A 112 -37.75 18.85 -31.07
N LEU A 113 -36.57 19.04 -30.49
CA LEU A 113 -35.54 19.94 -31.03
C LEU A 113 -35.03 19.47 -32.40
N LYS A 114 -34.85 18.16 -32.60
CA LYS A 114 -34.51 17.59 -33.92
C LYS A 114 -35.61 17.80 -34.96
N ASN A 115 -36.88 17.64 -34.58
CA ASN A 115 -38.01 17.94 -35.47
C ASN A 115 -38.04 19.41 -35.89
N LYS A 116 -37.72 20.32 -34.96
CA LYS A 116 -37.58 21.76 -35.25
C LYS A 116 -36.46 22.05 -36.24
N ILE A 117 -35.29 21.42 -36.08
CA ILE A 117 -34.18 21.52 -37.03
C ILE A 117 -34.61 21.00 -38.41
N ALA A 118 -35.27 19.84 -38.48
CA ALA A 118 -35.75 19.28 -39.74
C ALA A 118 -36.70 20.24 -40.49
N GLY A 119 -37.64 20.89 -39.77
CA GLY A 119 -38.52 21.90 -40.35
C GLY A 119 -37.76 23.12 -40.88
N LEU A 120 -36.79 23.63 -40.11
CA LEU A 120 -35.92 24.76 -40.52
C LEU A 120 -35.05 24.41 -41.73
N SER A 121 -34.56 23.17 -41.81
CA SER A 121 -33.78 22.68 -42.96
C SER A 121 -34.62 22.52 -44.23
N GLU A 122 -35.88 22.07 -44.12
CA GLU A 122 -36.77 22.02 -45.28
C GLU A 122 -37.14 23.44 -45.76
N GLU A 123 -37.30 24.39 -44.83
CA GLU A 123 -37.49 25.80 -45.18
C GLU A 123 -36.26 26.36 -45.94
N GLU A 124 -35.04 26.14 -45.44
CA GLU A 124 -33.80 26.50 -46.15
C GLU A 124 -33.75 25.86 -47.55
N LYS A 125 -34.19 24.61 -47.69
CA LYS A 125 -34.21 23.89 -48.97
C LYS A 125 -35.22 24.47 -49.97
N VAL A 126 -36.42 24.82 -49.52
CA VAL A 126 -37.43 25.51 -50.35
C VAL A 126 -36.87 26.85 -50.84
N ILE A 127 -36.28 27.62 -49.93
CA ILE A 127 -35.65 28.90 -50.23
C ILE A 127 -34.52 28.70 -51.26
N THR A 128 -33.64 27.71 -51.07
CA THR A 128 -32.50 27.48 -51.97
C THR A 128 -32.85 26.85 -53.32
N THR A 129 -33.93 26.08 -53.41
CA THR A 129 -34.38 25.45 -54.66
C THR A 129 -35.08 26.47 -55.57
N ASN A 130 -35.76 27.47 -54.99
CA ASN A 130 -36.39 28.57 -55.72
C ASN A 130 -35.40 29.69 -56.14
N ARG A 131 -34.09 29.40 -56.16
CA ARG A 131 -33.03 30.36 -56.58
C ARG A 131 -33.01 30.66 -58.08
N MET A 132 -33.81 29.99 -58.91
CA MET A 132 -33.97 30.33 -60.32
C MET A 132 -34.77 31.61 -60.47
N VAL A 133 -34.10 32.76 -60.40
CA VAL A 133 -34.67 34.04 -60.85
C VAL A 133 -34.23 34.21 -62.29
N GLY A 134 -35.01 33.67 -63.23
CA GLY A 134 -34.78 33.82 -64.68
C GLY A 134 -35.32 32.66 -65.50
N THR A 135 -36.42 32.89 -66.22
CA THR A 135 -36.74 32.15 -67.45
C THR A 135 -36.05 32.84 -68.62
N ASP A 136 -35.58 32.07 -69.60
CA ASP A 136 -34.65 32.44 -70.69
C ASP A 136 -34.97 33.68 -71.57
N ASN A 137 -35.95 34.54 -71.25
CA ASN A 137 -36.32 35.69 -72.08
C ASN A 137 -36.77 36.97 -71.34
N GLN A 138 -36.38 37.20 -70.07
CA GLN A 138 -36.56 38.51 -69.41
C GLN A 138 -35.30 38.97 -68.67
N ALA A 139 -34.81 40.17 -68.98
CA ALA A 139 -33.73 40.81 -68.24
C ALA A 139 -34.19 41.07 -66.79
N LEU A 140 -33.42 40.56 -65.82
CA LEU A 140 -33.70 40.72 -64.40
C LEU A 140 -33.53 42.18 -63.97
N ASP A 141 -34.57 42.77 -63.40
CA ASP A 141 -34.53 44.08 -62.77
C ASP A 141 -33.54 44.06 -61.60
N LEU A 142 -32.50 44.90 -61.68
CA LEU A 142 -31.43 44.99 -60.69
C LEU A 142 -31.96 45.26 -59.28
N GLU A 143 -33.07 46.00 -59.16
CA GLU A 143 -33.64 46.34 -57.86
C GLU A 143 -34.30 45.11 -57.21
N LYS A 144 -35.03 44.31 -57.99
CA LYS A 144 -35.59 43.03 -57.53
C LYS A 144 -34.50 42.03 -57.11
N VAL A 145 -33.37 42.01 -57.82
CA VAL A 145 -32.23 41.15 -57.46
C VAL A 145 -31.64 41.55 -56.10
N LYS A 146 -31.54 42.85 -55.79
CA LYS A 146 -31.07 43.33 -54.47
C LYS A 146 -32.05 43.01 -53.36
N GLU A 147 -33.36 43.17 -53.58
CA GLU A 147 -34.40 42.82 -52.62
C GLU A 147 -34.39 41.33 -52.28
N ILE A 148 -34.37 40.49 -53.32
CA ILE A 148 -34.30 39.02 -53.20
C ILE A 148 -32.99 38.61 -52.49
N SER A 149 -31.85 39.18 -52.87
CA SER A 149 -30.56 38.91 -52.21
C SER A 149 -30.56 39.30 -50.73
N THR A 150 -31.22 40.40 -50.37
CA THR A 150 -31.37 40.85 -48.98
C THR A 150 -32.27 39.92 -48.19
N TYR A 151 -33.42 39.54 -48.73
CA TYR A 151 -34.31 38.55 -48.11
C TYR A 151 -33.60 37.21 -47.87
N TYR A 152 -32.88 36.69 -48.88
CA TYR A 152 -32.08 35.47 -48.74
C TYR A 152 -31.04 35.60 -47.63
N ARG A 153 -30.26 36.69 -47.64
CA ARG A 153 -29.23 36.93 -46.63
C ARG A 153 -29.82 36.95 -45.23
N GLU A 154 -30.92 37.66 -45.01
CA GLU A 154 -31.54 37.80 -43.69
C GLU A 154 -32.21 36.50 -43.23
N ARG A 155 -33.04 35.87 -44.08
CA ARG A 155 -33.80 34.67 -43.70
C ARG A 155 -32.91 33.44 -43.53
N ILE A 156 -31.96 33.20 -44.44
CA ILE A 156 -31.01 32.08 -44.30
C ILE A 156 -30.15 32.27 -43.04
N THR A 157 -29.69 33.50 -42.77
CA THR A 157 -28.93 33.79 -41.53
C THR A 157 -29.79 33.54 -40.30
N ALA A 158 -31.05 33.95 -40.29
CA ALA A 158 -31.98 33.69 -39.19
C ALA A 158 -32.22 32.18 -38.97
N ILE A 159 -32.46 31.42 -40.04
CA ILE A 159 -32.64 29.96 -40.00
C ILE A 159 -31.38 29.29 -39.44
N LYS A 160 -30.19 29.63 -39.95
CA LYS A 160 -28.93 29.03 -39.47
C LYS A 160 -28.66 29.37 -38.01
N ASN A 161 -28.93 30.60 -37.58
CA ASN A 161 -28.81 30.99 -36.18
C ASN A 161 -29.79 30.22 -35.28
N GLN A 162 -31.01 29.96 -35.74
CA GLN A 162 -31.98 29.15 -35.00
C GLN A 162 -31.57 27.68 -34.92
N ILE A 163 -31.07 27.09 -36.01
CA ILE A 163 -30.52 25.73 -36.02
C ILE A 163 -29.34 25.64 -35.04
N PHE A 164 -28.42 26.60 -35.07
CA PHE A 164 -27.27 26.64 -34.17
C PHE A 164 -27.69 26.69 -32.70
N ARG A 165 -28.62 27.59 -32.32
CA ARG A 165 -29.17 27.66 -30.96
C ARG A 165 -29.86 26.36 -30.53
N THR A 166 -30.63 25.76 -31.44
CA THR A 166 -31.33 24.48 -31.19
C THR A 166 -30.34 23.34 -30.97
N ASN A 167 -29.21 23.31 -31.69
CA ASN A 167 -28.14 22.33 -31.45
C ASN A 167 -27.44 22.53 -30.09
N LEU A 168 -27.27 23.77 -29.62
CA LEU A 168 -26.74 24.03 -28.27
C LEU A 168 -27.66 23.45 -27.18
N GLU A 169 -28.98 23.57 -27.35
CA GLU A 169 -29.96 22.97 -26.45
C GLU A 169 -29.89 21.44 -26.46
N ILE A 170 -29.78 20.81 -27.64
CA ILE A 170 -29.58 19.36 -27.78
C ILE A 170 -28.33 18.90 -27.02
N ASN A 171 -27.19 19.58 -27.19
CA ASN A 171 -25.93 19.24 -26.51
C ASN A 171 -26.05 19.36 -24.99
N LYS A 172 -26.81 20.34 -24.49
CA LYS A 172 -27.09 20.49 -23.07
C LYS A 172 -27.86 19.28 -22.53
N HIS A 173 -28.93 18.86 -23.20
CA HIS A 173 -29.69 17.66 -22.81
C HIS A 173 -28.85 16.38 -22.91
N GLN A 174 -27.98 16.25 -23.91
CA GLN A 174 -27.06 15.10 -24.03
C GLN A 174 -26.05 15.04 -22.89
N THR A 175 -25.54 16.19 -22.44
CA THR A 175 -24.65 16.27 -21.27
C THR A 175 -25.40 15.84 -20.02
N THR A 176 -26.62 16.36 -19.79
CA THR A 176 -27.48 15.92 -18.68
C THR A 176 -27.75 14.41 -18.70
N ILE A 177 -28.04 13.84 -19.87
CA ILE A 177 -28.25 12.38 -20.01
C ILE A 177 -26.99 11.62 -19.63
N LYS A 178 -25.81 12.06 -20.08
CA LYS A 178 -24.53 11.43 -19.73
C LYS A 178 -24.27 11.45 -18.22
N ASP A 179 -24.46 12.61 -17.59
CA ASP A 179 -24.27 12.77 -16.14
C ASP A 179 -25.25 11.90 -15.35
N LEU A 180 -26.53 11.89 -15.74
CA LEU A 180 -27.54 11.04 -15.13
C LEU A 180 -27.27 9.55 -15.36
N GLN A 181 -26.79 9.15 -16.54
CA GLN A 181 -26.39 7.77 -16.84
C GLN A 181 -25.17 7.35 -16.02
N GLN A 182 -24.23 8.26 -15.77
CA GLN A 182 -23.10 8.00 -14.88
C GLN A 182 -23.58 7.84 -13.43
N GLN A 183 -24.48 8.69 -12.94
CA GLN A 183 -25.12 8.53 -11.63
C GLN A 183 -25.92 7.23 -11.51
N LEU A 184 -26.60 6.83 -12.59
CA LEU A 184 -27.32 5.56 -12.69
C LEU A 184 -26.35 4.38 -12.72
N ALA A 185 -25.20 4.51 -13.38
CA ALA A 185 -24.14 3.51 -13.38
C ALA A 185 -23.46 3.39 -12.01
N GLU A 186 -23.24 4.49 -11.31
CA GLU A 186 -22.74 4.53 -9.93
C GLU A 186 -23.77 3.90 -8.97
N ALA A 187 -25.06 4.22 -9.12
CA ALA A 187 -26.15 3.62 -8.35
C ALA A 187 -26.47 2.17 -8.75
N ASN A 188 -26.09 1.73 -9.97
CA ASN A 188 -26.20 0.34 -10.42
C ASN A 188 -24.91 -0.46 -10.16
N ASN A 189 -23.80 0.20 -9.85
CA ASN A 189 -22.54 -0.42 -9.43
C ASN A 189 -22.54 -0.77 -7.94
N THR A 190 -23.61 -0.50 -7.20
CA THR A 190 -23.93 -1.36 -6.05
C THR A 190 -24.23 -2.75 -6.61
N PRO A 191 -23.42 -3.77 -6.29
CA PRO A 191 -23.65 -5.12 -6.79
C PRO A 191 -25.10 -5.53 -6.51
N ASP A 192 -25.69 -6.35 -7.38
CA ASP A 192 -26.85 -7.17 -7.02
C ASP A 192 -26.67 -7.61 -5.57
N THR A 193 -27.68 -7.45 -4.71
CA THR A 193 -27.57 -7.91 -3.31
C THR A 193 -27.65 -9.44 -3.28
N GLN A 194 -26.69 -10.11 -3.92
CA GLN A 194 -26.39 -11.50 -3.73
C GLN A 194 -26.09 -11.67 -2.26
N GLN A 195 -26.99 -12.35 -1.56
CA GLN A 195 -26.83 -12.64 -0.14
C GLN A 195 -26.47 -14.11 0.01
N GLY A 196 -25.45 -14.38 0.79
CA GLY A 196 -25.21 -15.73 1.27
C GLY A 196 -26.32 -16.14 2.23
N GLU A 197 -26.73 -17.39 2.15
CA GLU A 197 -27.61 -18.04 3.10
C GLU A 197 -26.98 -19.34 3.57
N ILE A 198 -27.05 -19.61 4.88
CA ILE A 198 -26.66 -20.89 5.45
C ILE A 198 -27.93 -21.56 5.99
N ALA A 199 -28.34 -22.66 5.37
CA ALA A 199 -29.42 -23.51 5.85
C ALA A 199 -28.86 -24.59 6.77
N ILE A 200 -29.36 -24.68 8.00
CA ILE A 200 -28.97 -25.70 8.97
C ILE A 200 -30.21 -26.43 9.46
N THR A 201 -30.15 -27.76 9.44
CA THR A 201 -31.16 -28.61 10.10
C THR A 201 -30.63 -29.03 11.46
N PHE A 202 -31.28 -28.56 12.53
CA PHE A 202 -30.98 -28.90 13.90
C PHE A 202 -31.87 -30.04 14.41
N ASP A 203 -31.31 -30.95 15.20
CA ASP A 203 -32.06 -31.91 16.02
C ASP A 203 -31.99 -31.51 17.50
N ALA A 204 -33.11 -31.02 18.02
CA ALA A 204 -33.22 -30.52 19.39
C ALA A 204 -33.95 -31.54 20.30
N PRO A 205 -33.30 -32.06 21.36
CA PRO A 205 -33.93 -33.07 22.22
C PRO A 205 -35.10 -32.51 23.05
N ILE A 206 -35.09 -31.21 23.30
CA ILE A 206 -36.13 -30.43 23.98
C ILE A 206 -36.28 -29.07 23.29
N ALA A 207 -37.44 -28.43 23.45
CA ALA A 207 -37.63 -27.05 22.98
C ALA A 207 -36.67 -26.11 23.72
N THR A 208 -35.91 -25.31 22.97
CA THR A 208 -34.84 -24.46 23.52
C THR A 208 -34.61 -23.24 22.63
N THR A 209 -33.98 -22.21 23.19
CA THR A 209 -33.50 -21.05 22.43
C THR A 209 -31.97 -21.10 22.40
N LEU A 210 -31.41 -21.02 21.21
CA LEU A 210 -29.97 -20.99 20.99
C LEU A 210 -29.51 -19.60 20.59
N LYS A 211 -28.39 -19.16 21.15
CA LYS A 211 -27.59 -18.06 20.61
C LYS A 211 -26.49 -18.67 19.74
N VAL A 212 -26.81 -18.90 18.48
CA VAL A 212 -25.91 -19.52 17.51
C VAL A 212 -24.84 -18.51 17.11
N THR A 213 -23.59 -18.96 17.10
CA THR A 213 -22.46 -18.19 16.58
C THR A 213 -21.95 -18.85 15.31
N LEU A 214 -21.98 -18.09 14.22
CA LEU A 214 -21.45 -18.48 12.91
C LEU A 214 -20.10 -17.80 12.72
N LYS A 215 -19.10 -18.57 12.31
CA LYS A 215 -17.77 -18.07 11.97
C LYS A 215 -17.36 -18.62 10.61
N TYR A 216 -16.86 -17.77 9.74
CA TYR A 216 -16.48 -18.16 8.39
C TYR A 216 -15.46 -17.19 7.80
N MET A 217 -14.68 -17.65 6.84
CA MET A 217 -13.74 -16.87 6.05
C MET A 217 -14.46 -16.23 4.85
N VAL A 218 -14.06 -15.01 4.52
CA VAL A 218 -14.48 -14.27 3.32
C VAL A 218 -13.25 -13.84 2.53
N ASN A 219 -13.37 -13.94 1.22
CA ASN A 219 -12.42 -13.37 0.28
C ASN A 219 -12.72 -11.87 0.03
N ASP A 220 -11.88 -11.20 -0.75
CA ASP A 220 -12.04 -9.78 -1.11
C ASP A 220 -12.05 -8.82 0.10
N ALA A 221 -11.35 -9.19 1.17
CA ALA A 221 -11.07 -8.32 2.30
C ALA A 221 -9.60 -8.46 2.69
N GLY A 222 -9.08 -7.52 3.47
CA GLY A 222 -7.74 -7.62 4.01
C GLY A 222 -7.28 -6.32 4.67
N TRP A 223 -6.05 -6.34 5.16
CA TRP A 223 -5.40 -5.13 5.65
C TRP A 223 -3.95 -5.05 5.24
N VAL A 224 -3.46 -3.82 5.09
CA VAL A 224 -2.09 -3.52 4.70
C VAL A 224 -1.45 -2.63 5.76
N PRO A 225 -0.22 -2.93 6.22
CA PRO A 225 0.49 -2.04 7.12
C PRO A 225 0.81 -0.71 6.42
N ASN A 226 0.54 0.39 7.11
CA ASN A 226 0.87 1.74 6.67
C ASN A 226 1.46 2.52 7.85
N TYR A 227 2.40 3.41 7.57
CA TYR A 227 3.09 4.17 8.62
C TYR A 227 3.04 5.67 8.33
N ASP A 228 2.92 6.48 9.38
CA ASP A 228 3.31 7.88 9.32
C ASP A 228 4.52 8.08 10.23
N ILE A 229 5.58 8.63 9.66
CA ILE A 229 6.84 8.86 10.35
C ILE A 229 7.08 10.36 10.36
N LYS A 230 7.13 10.95 11.57
CA LYS A 230 7.18 12.40 11.75
C LYS A 230 8.35 12.78 12.64
N SER A 231 9.10 13.79 12.23
CA SER A 231 10.03 14.49 13.11
C SER A 231 9.78 15.99 13.08
N THR A 232 9.86 16.65 14.23
CA THR A 232 9.70 18.11 14.36
C THR A 232 11.02 18.86 14.25
N GLY A 233 12.17 18.17 14.20
CA GLY A 233 13.48 18.79 14.04
C GLY A 233 14.62 17.79 14.15
N LEU A 234 15.87 18.27 14.08
CA LEU A 234 17.08 17.44 14.06
C LEU A 234 17.50 16.83 15.42
N ASN A 235 16.84 17.24 16.51
CA ASN A 235 17.10 16.74 17.87
C ASN A 235 15.84 16.13 18.50
N ALA A 236 14.74 16.05 17.74
CA ALA A 236 13.47 15.51 18.21
C ALA A 236 13.46 13.98 18.08
N PRO A 237 12.67 13.26 18.88
CA PRO A 237 12.39 11.86 18.62
C PRO A 237 11.60 11.70 17.32
N LEU A 238 11.76 10.55 16.69
CA LEU A 238 11.00 10.14 15.52
C LEU A 238 9.66 9.54 15.98
N ASN A 239 8.55 10.18 15.65
CA ASN A 239 7.22 9.68 15.94
C ASN A 239 6.76 8.75 14.81
N LEU A 240 6.64 7.46 15.12
CA LEU A 240 6.16 6.40 14.22
C LEU A 240 4.73 6.02 14.61
N ALA A 241 3.75 6.43 13.80
CA ALA A 241 2.38 5.94 13.91
C ALA A 241 2.21 4.69 13.02
N TYR A 242 1.90 3.56 13.63
CA TYR A 242 1.62 2.30 12.96
C TYR A 242 0.12 2.14 12.72
N LYS A 243 -0.27 2.02 11.45
CA LYS A 243 -1.66 1.94 10.99
C LYS A 243 -1.88 0.67 10.15
N ALA A 244 -3.13 0.26 10.09
CA ALA A 244 -3.64 -0.69 9.12
C ALA A 244 -4.62 0.00 8.18
N ASN A 245 -4.36 -0.11 6.90
CA ASN A 245 -5.32 0.22 5.85
C ASN A 245 -6.18 -1.01 5.61
N VAL A 246 -7.36 -1.05 6.25
CA VAL A 246 -8.33 -2.14 6.11
C VAL A 246 -9.22 -1.85 4.91
N TYR A 247 -9.44 -2.86 4.08
CA TYR A 247 -10.34 -2.80 2.93
C TYR A 247 -11.22 -4.05 2.91
N GLN A 248 -12.43 -3.91 2.38
CA GLN A 248 -13.30 -5.06 2.15
C GLN A 248 -14.28 -4.80 1.00
N ASN A 249 -14.63 -5.84 0.26
CA ASN A 249 -15.75 -5.88 -0.69
C ASN A 249 -16.51 -7.21 -0.58
N THR A 250 -16.98 -7.51 0.65
CA THR A 250 -17.61 -8.81 0.97
C THR A 250 -19.10 -8.86 0.66
N GLY A 251 -19.68 -7.77 0.15
CA GLY A 251 -21.10 -7.61 -0.14
C GLY A 251 -21.96 -7.28 1.08
N LYS A 252 -21.36 -7.08 2.26
CA LYS A 252 -22.04 -6.65 3.49
C LYS A 252 -21.16 -5.69 4.29
N ASP A 253 -21.71 -4.55 4.65
CA ASP A 253 -21.04 -3.57 5.50
C ASP A 253 -20.79 -4.14 6.90
N TRP A 254 -19.68 -3.74 7.50
CA TRP A 254 -19.32 -4.09 8.86
C TRP A 254 -19.59 -2.90 9.78
N GLU A 255 -20.79 -2.81 10.33
CA GLU A 255 -21.21 -1.70 11.19
C GLU A 255 -20.90 -1.97 12.67
N GLY A 256 -20.23 -1.03 13.33
CA GLY A 256 -19.95 -1.04 14.76
C GLY A 256 -19.16 -2.26 15.22
N VAL A 257 -18.36 -2.88 14.34
CA VAL A 257 -17.72 -4.16 14.63
C VAL A 257 -16.44 -4.01 15.43
N ARG A 258 -16.16 -4.99 16.28
CA ARG A 258 -14.82 -5.14 16.88
C ARG A 258 -13.86 -5.70 15.84
N VAL A 259 -12.72 -5.04 15.66
CA VAL A 259 -11.71 -5.42 14.68
C VAL A 259 -10.52 -6.06 15.38
N VAL A 260 -10.09 -7.20 14.86
CA VAL A 260 -8.80 -7.82 15.20
C VAL A 260 -7.98 -7.89 13.92
N LEU A 261 -6.79 -7.29 13.91
CA LEU A 261 -5.88 -7.39 12.76
C LEU A 261 -4.92 -8.53 13.01
N SER A 262 -4.74 -9.42 12.03
CA SER A 262 -3.87 -10.59 12.18
C SER A 262 -2.83 -10.66 11.06
N THR A 263 -1.61 -11.02 11.45
CA THR A 263 -0.52 -11.33 10.52
C THR A 263 -0.55 -12.79 10.04
N GLY A 264 -1.49 -13.59 10.57
CA GLY A 264 -1.72 -14.97 10.17
C GLY A 264 -2.12 -15.09 8.71
N LYS A 265 -1.81 -16.23 8.11
CA LYS A 265 -2.13 -16.53 6.71
C LYS A 265 -2.92 -17.84 6.64
N PRO A 266 -4.25 -17.78 6.77
CA PRO A 266 -5.10 -18.98 6.84
C PRO A 266 -5.04 -19.81 5.55
N ASP A 267 -4.85 -19.17 4.40
CA ASP A 267 -4.86 -19.84 3.09
C ASP A 267 -3.49 -20.39 2.66
N PHE A 268 -2.47 -20.31 3.53
CA PHE A 268 -1.13 -20.82 3.21
C PHE A 268 -1.07 -22.34 3.35
N ASN A 269 -0.40 -22.98 2.39
CA ASN A 269 -0.07 -24.39 2.52
C ASN A 269 0.91 -24.59 3.70
N ILE A 270 0.42 -25.21 4.77
CA ILE A 270 1.19 -25.54 5.97
C ILE A 270 1.95 -26.88 5.86
N SER A 271 1.92 -27.53 4.69
CA SER A 271 2.64 -28.79 4.50
C SER A 271 4.15 -28.55 4.58
N LYS A 272 4.79 -29.20 5.56
CA LYS A 272 6.24 -29.18 5.70
C LYS A 272 6.87 -29.91 4.50
N PRO A 273 7.79 -29.27 3.74
CA PRO A 273 8.48 -29.97 2.66
C PRO A 273 9.33 -31.10 3.23
N LYS A 274 9.32 -32.25 2.55
CA LYS A 274 10.20 -33.37 2.87
C LYS A 274 11.50 -33.19 2.08
N LEU A 275 12.62 -33.08 2.79
CA LEU A 275 13.93 -33.05 2.16
C LEU A 275 14.37 -34.50 1.93
N GLU A 276 14.42 -34.90 0.66
CA GLU A 276 14.97 -36.20 0.28
C GLU A 276 16.50 -36.13 0.18
N THR A 277 17.16 -37.29 0.27
CA THR A 277 18.63 -37.36 0.11
C THR A 277 19.01 -36.91 -1.29
N HIS A 278 19.86 -35.88 -1.39
CA HIS A 278 20.43 -35.43 -2.65
C HIS A 278 21.64 -36.30 -3.00
N TYR A 279 21.45 -37.29 -3.87
CA TYR A 279 22.53 -38.10 -4.40
C TYR A 279 23.29 -37.32 -5.49
N LEU A 280 24.61 -37.30 -5.40
CA LEU A 280 25.47 -36.70 -6.41
C LEU A 280 25.53 -37.62 -7.64
N ASP A 281 25.24 -37.10 -8.83
CA ASP A 281 25.33 -37.85 -10.09
C ASP A 281 25.95 -36.98 -11.20
N PHE A 282 26.47 -37.62 -12.25
CA PHE A 282 27.03 -36.94 -13.43
C PHE A 282 25.91 -36.25 -14.22
N THR A 283 25.81 -34.93 -14.08
CA THR A 283 24.86 -34.10 -14.82
C THR A 283 25.35 -33.86 -16.25
N SER A 284 24.50 -34.00 -17.27
CA SER A 284 24.86 -33.52 -18.63
C SER A 284 24.98 -31.99 -18.62
N ALA A 285 25.86 -31.42 -19.45
CA ALA A 285 26.09 -29.98 -19.53
C ALA A 285 24.80 -29.15 -19.78
N TYR A 286 23.75 -29.79 -20.29
CA TYR A 286 22.46 -29.18 -20.60
C TYR A 286 21.47 -29.13 -19.41
N SER A 287 21.81 -29.70 -18.25
CA SER A 287 20.87 -29.87 -17.13
C SER A 287 21.07 -28.89 -15.95
N LYS A 288 21.98 -27.92 -16.07
CA LYS A 288 22.13 -26.85 -15.07
C LYS A 288 20.99 -25.83 -15.16
N ARG A 289 19.79 -26.20 -14.72
CA ARG A 289 18.78 -25.21 -14.31
C ARG A 289 18.74 -25.19 -12.80
N TYR A 290 19.63 -24.40 -12.21
CA TYR A 290 19.45 -24.00 -10.81
C TYR A 290 18.22 -23.08 -10.76
N SER A 291 17.10 -23.59 -10.26
CA SER A 291 16.00 -22.71 -9.86
C SER A 291 16.43 -22.00 -8.58
N HIS A 292 16.82 -20.72 -8.69
CA HIS A 292 17.03 -19.90 -7.51
C HIS A 292 15.73 -19.87 -6.68
N ILE A 293 15.81 -20.34 -5.43
CA ILE A 293 14.70 -20.24 -4.49
C ILE A 293 14.60 -18.77 -4.08
N GLN A 294 13.68 -18.05 -4.72
CA GLN A 294 13.41 -16.66 -4.40
C GLN A 294 12.85 -16.58 -2.97
N LYS A 295 13.58 -15.92 -2.06
CA LYS A 295 13.07 -15.62 -0.72
C LYS A 295 11.99 -14.55 -0.84
N LYS A 296 10.71 -14.94 -0.75
CA LYS A 296 9.61 -13.97 -0.66
C LYS A 296 9.77 -13.14 0.62
N LYS A 297 10.09 -11.85 0.48
CA LYS A 297 10.34 -10.89 1.59
C LYS A 297 9.10 -10.55 2.44
N GLY A 298 8.05 -11.37 2.44
CA GLY A 298 6.86 -11.18 3.27
C GLY A 298 5.96 -9.99 2.91
N TYR A 299 6.30 -9.20 1.88
CA TYR A 299 5.43 -8.16 1.32
C TYR A 299 4.06 -8.73 0.90
N SER A 300 3.00 -7.96 1.14
CA SER A 300 1.63 -8.32 0.78
C SER A 300 1.06 -7.29 -0.20
N TYR A 301 0.08 -7.70 -0.99
CA TYR A 301 -0.58 -6.83 -1.97
C TYR A 301 -1.24 -5.63 -1.27
N ASN A 302 -1.09 -4.45 -1.86
CA ASN A 302 -1.71 -3.22 -1.41
C ASN A 302 -2.70 -2.67 -2.46
N PRO A 303 -4.02 -2.79 -2.24
CA PRO A 303 -5.02 -2.35 -3.22
C PRO A 303 -5.13 -0.83 -3.38
N SER A 304 -4.51 -0.05 -2.48
CA SER A 304 -4.48 1.41 -2.54
C SER A 304 -3.59 1.94 -3.67
N VAL A 305 -2.67 1.12 -4.17
CA VAL A 305 -1.67 1.55 -5.13
C VAL A 305 -2.28 1.54 -6.53
N LYS A 306 -2.58 2.72 -7.06
CA LYS A 306 -3.09 2.91 -8.44
C LYS A 306 -2.00 3.33 -9.43
N LYS A 307 -0.87 3.81 -8.91
CA LYS A 307 0.31 4.21 -9.65
C LYS A 307 1.54 3.74 -8.89
N VAL A 308 2.49 3.15 -9.60
CA VAL A 308 3.74 2.67 -9.04
C VAL A 308 4.90 3.25 -9.83
N ALA A 309 5.94 3.68 -9.12
CA ALA A 309 7.18 4.14 -9.68
C ALA A 309 8.35 3.49 -8.93
N GLY A 310 9.55 3.61 -9.49
CA GLY A 310 10.76 3.14 -8.82
C GLY A 310 11.94 3.11 -9.76
N THR A 311 13.04 2.56 -9.25
CA THR A 311 14.28 2.38 -10.01
C THR A 311 14.67 0.91 -10.01
N VAL A 312 15.03 0.39 -11.18
CA VAL A 312 15.60 -0.95 -11.33
C VAL A 312 17.10 -0.84 -11.51
N THR A 313 17.83 -1.63 -10.74
CA THR A 313 19.29 -1.69 -10.75
C THR A 313 19.77 -3.13 -10.92
N ASP A 314 21.06 -3.31 -11.21
CA ASP A 314 21.72 -4.61 -11.14
C ASP A 314 22.20 -4.91 -9.71
N ALA A 315 22.88 -6.04 -9.52
CA ALA A 315 23.50 -6.41 -8.24
C ALA A 315 24.66 -5.47 -7.81
N SER A 316 25.21 -4.67 -8.74
CA SER A 316 26.27 -3.69 -8.49
C SER A 316 25.73 -2.30 -8.10
N GLY A 317 24.41 -2.12 -8.17
CA GLY A 317 23.69 -0.88 -7.92
C GLY A 317 23.74 0.11 -9.10
N GLN A 318 24.10 -0.34 -10.30
CA GLN A 318 23.99 0.46 -11.53
C GLN A 318 22.55 0.40 -12.04
N PRO A 319 22.00 1.52 -12.57
CA PRO A 319 20.67 1.53 -13.15
C PRO A 319 20.59 0.65 -14.40
N LEU A 320 19.48 -0.07 -14.55
CA LEU A 320 19.23 -0.95 -15.70
C LEU A 320 18.20 -0.31 -16.65
N PRO A 321 18.62 0.16 -17.84
CA PRO A 321 17.71 0.69 -18.84
C PRO A 321 17.05 -0.41 -19.69
N GLY A 322 15.77 -0.25 -20.01
CA GLY A 322 15.00 -1.17 -20.85
C GLY A 322 14.50 -2.44 -20.15
N VAL A 323 14.46 -2.47 -18.81
CA VAL A 323 13.78 -3.52 -18.05
C VAL A 323 12.29 -3.45 -18.37
N ASN A 324 11.68 -4.57 -18.71
CA ASN A 324 10.25 -4.65 -18.98
C ASN A 324 9.48 -4.99 -17.70
N ILE A 325 8.53 -4.12 -17.34
CA ILE A 325 7.70 -4.22 -16.14
C ILE A 325 6.25 -4.39 -16.57
N LEU A 326 5.65 -5.51 -16.20
CA LEU A 326 4.28 -5.87 -16.59
C LEU A 326 3.42 -6.15 -15.36
N VAL A 327 2.18 -5.66 -15.34
CA VAL A 327 1.17 -6.12 -14.39
C VAL A 327 0.78 -7.56 -14.76
N LYS A 328 1.08 -8.50 -13.88
CA LYS A 328 0.94 -9.93 -14.15
C LYS A 328 -0.50 -10.32 -14.50
N GLY A 329 -0.64 -11.11 -15.57
CA GLY A 329 -1.95 -11.52 -16.10
C GLY A 329 -2.62 -10.48 -17.00
N THR A 330 -1.96 -9.34 -17.26
CA THR A 330 -2.48 -8.28 -18.15
C THR A 330 -1.45 -7.91 -19.22
N GLN A 331 -1.83 -7.02 -20.14
CA GLN A 331 -0.91 -6.39 -21.11
C GLN A 331 -0.42 -5.00 -20.65
N THR A 332 -0.82 -4.55 -19.46
CA THR A 332 -0.45 -3.24 -18.92
C THR A 332 0.97 -3.28 -18.39
N GLY A 333 1.86 -2.47 -18.98
CA GLY A 333 3.28 -2.45 -18.60
C GLY A 333 4.01 -1.19 -19.06
N THR A 334 5.27 -1.07 -18.65
CA THR A 334 6.18 0.03 -18.97
C THR A 334 7.62 -0.50 -19.08
N GLN A 335 8.55 0.36 -19.46
CA GLN A 335 9.99 0.04 -19.47
C GLN A 335 10.79 1.09 -18.70
N THR A 336 11.93 0.68 -18.15
CA THR A 336 12.84 1.63 -17.50
C THR A 336 13.56 2.53 -18.50
N ASP A 337 13.78 3.79 -18.10
CA ASP A 337 14.59 4.76 -18.83
C ASP A 337 16.10 4.56 -18.64
N PHE A 338 16.92 5.48 -19.17
CA PHE A 338 18.38 5.44 -19.08
C PHE A 338 18.93 5.45 -17.65
N ASP A 339 18.18 6.03 -16.72
CA ASP A 339 18.52 6.13 -15.31
C ASP A 339 17.88 4.99 -14.50
N GLY A 340 17.29 3.99 -15.18
CA GLY A 340 16.64 2.84 -14.57
C GLY A 340 15.29 3.16 -13.94
N HIS A 341 14.75 4.37 -14.12
CA HIS A 341 13.47 4.77 -13.54
C HIS A 341 12.32 4.27 -14.38
N TYR A 342 11.21 3.96 -13.72
CA TYR A 342 9.95 3.61 -14.37
C TYR A 342 8.76 4.21 -13.63
N GLU A 343 7.65 4.35 -14.36
CA GLU A 343 6.36 4.70 -13.82
C GLU A 343 5.25 3.94 -14.57
N LEU A 344 4.28 3.40 -13.83
CA LEU A 344 3.20 2.56 -14.37
C LEU A 344 1.89 2.81 -13.62
N GLU A 345 0.82 3.04 -14.36
CA GLU A 345 -0.54 3.02 -13.82
C GLU A 345 -1.04 1.58 -13.71
N VAL A 346 -1.62 1.24 -12.56
CA VAL A 346 -2.07 -0.11 -12.22
C VAL A 346 -3.55 -0.05 -11.82
N PRO A 347 -4.47 0.03 -12.80
CA PRO A 347 -5.90 0.10 -12.50
C PRO A 347 -6.42 -1.23 -11.89
N TYR A 348 -5.81 -2.35 -12.28
CA TYR A 348 -6.11 -3.70 -11.82
C TYR A 348 -4.81 -4.51 -11.72
N GLY A 349 -4.77 -5.53 -10.87
CA GLY A 349 -3.64 -6.46 -10.75
C GLY A 349 -2.96 -6.43 -9.38
N GLN A 350 -2.40 -7.58 -8.98
CA GLN A 350 -1.82 -7.79 -7.65
C GLN A 350 -0.30 -7.94 -7.64
N GLU A 351 0.32 -8.27 -8.77
CA GLU A 351 1.76 -8.51 -8.89
C GLU A 351 2.33 -7.81 -10.13
N LEU A 352 3.57 -7.34 -10.02
CA LEU A 352 4.41 -6.86 -11.11
C LEU A 352 5.45 -7.92 -11.46
N SER A 353 5.67 -8.14 -12.75
CA SER A 353 6.72 -9.00 -13.28
C SER A 353 7.79 -8.14 -13.93
N PHE A 354 9.03 -8.28 -13.47
CA PHE A 354 10.21 -7.59 -13.99
C PHE A 354 11.03 -8.58 -14.82
N SER A 355 11.38 -8.18 -16.03
CA SER A 355 12.13 -9.02 -16.97
C SER A 355 13.15 -8.21 -17.74
N TYR A 356 14.36 -8.75 -17.88
CA TYR A 356 15.44 -8.15 -18.66
C TYR A 356 16.31 -9.25 -19.24
N LEU A 357 16.85 -9.03 -20.44
CA LEU A 357 17.67 -10.03 -21.11
C LEU A 357 18.95 -10.32 -20.30
N GLY A 358 19.21 -11.60 -20.04
CA GLY A 358 20.37 -12.02 -19.24
C GLY A 358 20.19 -11.86 -17.72
N MET A 359 19.00 -11.52 -17.24
CA MET A 359 18.66 -11.43 -15.82
C MET A 359 17.56 -12.43 -15.46
N HIS A 360 17.48 -12.81 -14.18
CA HIS A 360 16.36 -13.60 -13.70
C HIS A 360 15.08 -12.76 -13.61
N ASN A 361 13.98 -13.28 -14.17
CA ASN A 361 12.67 -12.66 -14.00
C ASN A 361 12.25 -12.67 -12.53
N GLN A 362 11.66 -11.56 -12.08
CA GLN A 362 11.23 -11.41 -10.70
C GLN A 362 9.78 -10.93 -10.62
N ASP A 363 8.95 -11.70 -9.91
CA ASP A 363 7.56 -11.36 -9.63
C ASP A 363 7.44 -10.81 -8.19
N ILE A 364 6.81 -9.66 -8.05
CA ILE A 364 6.70 -8.93 -6.78
C ILE A 364 5.24 -8.46 -6.60
N PRO A 365 4.62 -8.67 -5.43
CA PRO A 365 3.29 -8.10 -5.18
C PRO A 365 3.34 -6.56 -5.24
N LEU A 366 2.24 -5.92 -5.67
CA LEU A 366 2.11 -4.47 -5.66
C LEU A 366 1.92 -3.99 -4.22
N TYR A 367 2.99 -3.86 -3.45
CA TYR A 367 2.94 -3.58 -2.01
C TYR A 367 3.10 -2.09 -1.67
N SER A 368 3.65 -1.29 -2.58
CA SER A 368 3.87 0.16 -2.40
C SER A 368 3.79 0.91 -3.72
N SER A 369 3.51 2.21 -3.63
CA SER A 369 3.63 3.17 -4.72
C SER A 369 5.09 3.42 -5.16
N ILE A 370 6.07 3.04 -4.34
CA ILE A 370 7.50 3.09 -4.68
C ILE A 370 8.11 1.69 -4.52
N ILE A 371 8.55 1.07 -5.62
CA ILE A 371 9.18 -0.25 -5.62
C ILE A 371 10.53 -0.16 -6.33
N ASN A 372 11.60 -0.15 -5.55
CA ASN A 372 12.96 -0.23 -6.08
C ASN A 372 13.41 -1.69 -6.11
N LEU A 373 14.02 -2.10 -7.21
CA LEU A 373 14.42 -3.48 -7.43
C LEU A 373 15.88 -3.59 -7.87
N SER A 374 16.57 -4.63 -7.38
CA SER A 374 17.86 -5.05 -7.91
C SER A 374 17.66 -6.42 -8.56
N LEU A 375 17.89 -6.51 -9.86
CA LEU A 375 17.80 -7.76 -10.62
C LEU A 375 19.15 -8.50 -10.55
N GLU A 376 19.05 -9.83 -10.41
CA GLU A 376 20.21 -10.72 -10.39
C GLU A 376 20.46 -11.28 -11.80
N GLU A 377 21.74 -11.34 -12.20
CA GLU A 377 22.16 -11.90 -13.49
C GLU A 377 21.83 -13.39 -13.60
N ASP A 378 21.30 -13.80 -14.76
CA ASP A 378 21.15 -15.20 -15.11
C ASP A 378 22.41 -15.67 -15.86
N ALA A 379 23.39 -16.13 -15.10
CA ALA A 379 24.66 -16.64 -15.63
C ALA A 379 24.51 -17.83 -16.60
N SER A 380 23.30 -18.40 -16.74
CA SER A 380 23.02 -19.51 -17.66
C SER A 380 22.72 -19.05 -19.09
N ALA A 381 22.50 -17.74 -19.32
CA ALA A 381 22.11 -17.18 -20.62
C ALA A 381 23.29 -16.77 -21.52
N LEU A 382 24.53 -16.76 -21.00
CA LEU A 382 25.72 -16.23 -21.66
C LEU A 382 26.89 -17.23 -21.64
N ASP A 383 26.78 -18.33 -22.39
CA ASP A 383 27.95 -19.13 -22.77
C ASP A 383 28.07 -19.16 -24.30
N GLU A 384 28.86 -18.23 -24.84
CA GLU A 384 29.42 -18.28 -26.19
C GLU A 384 30.76 -19.05 -26.15
N VAL A 385 30.92 -19.93 -27.14
CA VAL A 385 31.87 -21.05 -27.24
C VAL A 385 33.34 -20.66 -27.04
N VAL A 386 34.04 -21.32 -26.11
CA VAL A 386 35.46 -21.69 -26.28
C VAL A 386 35.75 -23.05 -25.63
N VAL A 387 36.30 -23.97 -26.44
CA VAL A 387 36.73 -25.32 -26.04
C VAL A 387 38.26 -25.45 -26.19
N MET A 388 38.83 -26.31 -25.33
CA MET A 388 40.20 -26.87 -25.24
C MET A 388 41.19 -26.08 -24.37
N GLY A 389 41.92 -26.65 -23.41
CA GLY A 389 42.04 -28.05 -22.95
C GLY A 389 43.24 -28.23 -22.00
N TYR A 390 43.04 -29.07 -20.99
CA TYR A 390 43.96 -29.88 -20.16
C TYR A 390 45.19 -29.33 -19.40
N GLY A 391 45.25 -29.74 -18.11
CA GLY A 391 46.47 -29.85 -17.29
C GLY A 391 46.16 -30.14 -15.82
N THR A 392 46.40 -31.37 -15.38
CA THR A 392 46.06 -31.97 -14.07
C THR A 392 47.07 -31.65 -12.96
N SER A 393 46.65 -31.69 -11.68
CA SER A 393 47.32 -32.41 -10.57
C SER A 393 46.56 -32.24 -9.25
N SER A 394 46.34 -33.36 -8.58
CA SER A 394 45.73 -33.52 -7.25
C SER A 394 46.81 -33.48 -6.15
N SER A 395 46.44 -33.11 -4.91
CA SER A 395 46.25 -34.06 -3.79
C SER A 395 46.12 -33.36 -2.42
N THR A 396 45.16 -33.89 -1.63
CA THR A 396 45.14 -34.15 -0.16
C THR A 396 45.59 -33.06 0.82
N GLY A 397 44.93 -32.78 1.95
CA GLY A 397 43.98 -33.50 2.83
C GLY A 397 44.22 -32.87 4.23
N ILE A 398 43.28 -32.69 5.16
CA ILE A 398 42.75 -33.69 6.11
C ILE A 398 41.99 -32.89 7.21
N THR A 399 40.80 -33.40 7.55
CA THR A 399 40.01 -33.43 8.81
C THR A 399 40.18 -32.42 9.96
N GLY A 400 39.05 -32.06 10.57
CA GLY A 400 38.98 -31.67 11.98
C GLY A 400 37.64 -31.07 12.39
N ALA A 401 36.76 -31.87 12.96
CA ALA A 401 35.47 -31.46 13.51
C ALA A 401 35.61 -30.67 14.83
N VAL A 402 34.54 -29.98 15.20
CA VAL A 402 33.82 -30.01 16.50
C VAL A 402 33.25 -28.63 16.82
N GLY A 403 31.97 -28.63 17.19
CA GLY A 403 31.18 -27.43 17.42
C GLY A 403 31.39 -26.76 18.77
N SER A 404 30.71 -25.63 18.93
CA SER A 404 30.41 -25.04 20.23
C SER A 404 28.94 -24.61 20.22
N VAL A 405 28.15 -25.32 21.02
CA VAL A 405 26.83 -24.91 21.50
C VAL A 405 27.06 -23.92 22.63
N THR A 406 26.48 -22.73 22.53
CA THR A 406 26.25 -21.86 23.69
C THR A 406 24.76 -21.64 23.82
N THR A 407 24.14 -22.46 24.66
CA THR A 407 22.86 -22.22 25.29
C THR A 407 23.12 -21.76 26.71
N GLU A 408 22.92 -20.48 26.99
CA GLU A 408 22.49 -20.04 28.32
C GLU A 408 21.27 -19.12 28.17
N ARG A 409 20.10 -19.70 28.47
CA ARG A 409 18.95 -18.99 29.03
C ARG A 409 19.37 -18.32 30.32
N LEU A 410 18.71 -17.20 30.68
CA LEU A 410 17.95 -16.96 31.92
C LEU A 410 17.33 -15.55 31.75
N LEU A 411 15.99 -15.46 31.64
CA LEU A 411 15.06 -14.83 32.61
C LEU A 411 15.29 -13.31 32.78
N GLN A 412 14.33 -12.39 32.81
CA GLN A 412 12.91 -12.35 33.17
C GLN A 412 12.51 -10.91 32.79
N GLY A 413 11.43 -10.64 32.07
CA GLY A 413 10.14 -10.46 32.72
C GLY A 413 10.17 -9.38 33.82
N ARG A 414 10.09 -8.09 33.45
CA ARG A 414 9.51 -7.02 34.27
C ARG A 414 8.91 -5.92 33.39
N ALA A 415 7.65 -6.10 33.00
CA ALA A 415 6.69 -5.00 33.02
C ALA A 415 6.02 -5.08 34.39
N ALA A 416 6.41 -4.20 35.32
CA ALA A 416 5.72 -4.00 36.59
C ALA A 416 6.23 -2.72 37.27
N GLY A 417 5.32 -1.79 37.54
CA GLY A 417 5.50 -0.73 38.53
C GLY A 417 6.07 0.59 37.98
N ILE A 418 5.27 1.33 37.21
CA ILE A 418 5.45 2.79 37.15
C ILE A 418 5.01 3.33 38.51
N GLN A 419 5.97 3.56 39.42
CA GLN A 419 5.76 4.51 40.51
C GLN A 419 5.92 5.90 39.93
N ILE A 420 4.84 6.70 39.94
CA ILE A 420 4.91 8.14 39.69
C ILE A 420 5.64 8.77 40.88
N ARG A 421 6.97 8.83 40.84
CA ARG A 421 7.75 9.72 41.70
C ARG A 421 7.71 11.11 41.08
N GLY A 422 6.73 11.93 41.47
CA GLY A 422 6.70 13.32 41.01
C GLY A 422 5.52 14.20 41.36
N SER A 423 4.37 13.67 41.82
CA SER A 423 3.21 14.53 42.18
C SER A 423 3.51 15.50 43.33
N SER A 424 4.51 15.20 44.16
CA SER A 424 4.99 16.09 45.22
C SER A 424 5.88 17.25 44.75
N SER A 425 6.33 17.26 43.48
CA SER A 425 7.18 18.33 42.91
C SER A 425 6.40 19.44 42.20
N LEU A 426 5.07 19.34 42.14
CA LEU A 426 4.16 20.36 41.58
C LEU A 426 3.69 21.38 42.63
N ARG A 427 4.04 21.20 43.91
CA ARG A 427 3.73 22.18 44.97
C ARG A 427 4.81 23.26 45.00
N GLY A 428 4.55 24.36 44.30
CA GLY A 428 5.38 25.56 44.37
C GLY A 428 5.53 26.04 45.81
N THR A 429 6.77 26.21 46.25
CA THR A 429 7.14 26.88 47.49
C THR A 429 6.77 28.36 47.39
N ASN A 430 5.54 28.72 47.75
CA ASN A 430 5.19 30.05 48.25
C ASN A 430 3.93 29.93 49.10
N ALA A 431 4.13 30.10 50.40
CA ALA A 431 3.09 30.03 51.41
C ALA A 431 2.22 31.30 51.39
N ARG A 432 0.91 31.08 51.64
CA ARG A 432 -0.15 32.04 52.06
C ARG A 432 -0.97 32.73 50.96
N ALA A 433 -1.99 32.02 50.45
CA ALA A 433 -3.36 32.50 50.22
C ALA A 433 -4.24 31.35 49.70
N ASN A 434 -5.44 31.15 50.28
CA ASN A 434 -6.55 30.29 49.85
C ASN A 434 -6.27 29.24 48.74
N TYR A 435 -5.85 28.03 49.11
CA TYR A 435 -5.62 26.94 48.16
C TYR A 435 -6.94 26.32 47.69
N GLN A 436 -7.47 26.77 46.55
CA GLN A 436 -7.97 25.78 45.58
C GLN A 436 -6.76 24.91 45.23
N GLU A 437 -6.86 23.59 45.41
CA GLU A 437 -5.84 22.67 44.91
C GLU A 437 -5.69 22.88 43.40
N LEU A 438 -4.60 23.52 43.01
CA LEU A 438 -4.25 23.72 41.61
C LEU A 438 -3.83 22.36 41.04
N GLN A 439 -4.80 21.61 40.52
CA GLN A 439 -4.55 20.38 39.80
C GLN A 439 -4.02 20.69 38.39
N PRO A 440 -3.08 19.89 37.86
CA PRO A 440 -2.65 20.05 36.48
C PRO A 440 -3.81 19.75 35.53
N LEU A 441 -3.77 20.32 34.32
CA LEU A 441 -4.73 19.97 33.27
C LEU A 441 -4.38 18.58 32.72
N TYR A 442 -5.31 17.63 32.79
CA TYR A 442 -5.14 16.31 32.18
C TYR A 442 -5.70 16.29 30.77
N ILE A 443 -4.94 15.71 29.85
CA ILE A 443 -5.31 15.56 28.44
C ILE A 443 -5.18 14.08 28.09
N ILE A 444 -6.29 13.43 27.75
CA ILE A 444 -6.27 12.03 27.31
C ILE A 444 -6.53 12.00 25.82
N ASP A 445 -5.57 11.49 25.04
CA ASP A 445 -5.67 11.40 23.58
C ASP A 445 -6.02 12.73 22.90
N GLY A 446 -5.48 13.83 23.42
CA GLY A 446 -5.71 15.18 22.90
C GLY A 446 -6.99 15.87 23.41
N VAL A 447 -7.82 15.18 24.19
CA VAL A 447 -9.03 15.76 24.79
C VAL A 447 -8.75 16.18 26.24
N PRO A 448 -8.92 17.47 26.60
CA PRO A 448 -8.79 17.92 27.97
C PRO A 448 -9.97 17.38 28.81
N LEU A 449 -9.67 16.79 29.96
CA LEU A 449 -10.67 16.29 30.90
C LEU A 449 -10.68 17.15 32.17
N ASP A 450 -11.86 17.67 32.51
CA ASP A 450 -12.08 18.37 33.77
C ASP A 450 -12.45 17.35 34.86
N GLY A 451 -11.74 17.38 35.99
CA GLY A 451 -12.01 16.52 37.14
C GLY A 451 -11.43 15.09 37.07
N TYR A 452 -10.49 14.84 36.16
CA TYR A 452 -9.75 13.57 36.14
C TYR A 452 -9.02 13.33 37.48
N THR A 453 -9.22 12.14 38.03
CA THR A 453 -8.52 11.66 39.22
C THR A 453 -7.59 10.50 38.89
N GLU A 454 -6.43 10.48 39.55
CA GLU A 454 -5.45 9.40 39.43
C GLU A 454 -6.12 8.06 39.80
N GLY A 455 -6.31 7.18 38.82
CA GLY A 455 -7.06 5.92 38.97
C GLY A 455 -8.26 5.78 38.03
N ASP A 456 -8.72 6.85 37.37
CA ASP A 456 -9.81 6.78 36.39
C ASP A 456 -9.44 6.00 35.12
N LEU A 457 -8.14 5.82 34.86
CA LEU A 457 -7.61 5.04 33.75
C LEU A 457 -6.70 3.93 34.30
N ASP A 458 -6.90 2.70 33.83
CA ASP A 458 -6.04 1.58 34.20
C ASP A 458 -4.62 1.77 33.64
N ALA A 459 -3.60 1.55 34.46
CA ALA A 459 -2.20 1.71 34.06
C ALA A 459 -1.81 0.83 32.85
N SER A 460 -2.49 -0.30 32.64
CA SER A 460 -2.30 -1.17 31.48
C SER A 460 -2.81 -0.55 30.17
N GLU A 461 -3.71 0.42 30.23
CA GLU A 461 -4.25 1.14 29.07
C GLU A 461 -3.40 2.33 28.64
N ILE A 462 -2.51 2.80 29.52
CA ILE A 462 -1.61 3.91 29.26
C ILE A 462 -0.46 3.45 28.33
N GLN A 463 -0.28 4.19 27.25
CA GLN A 463 0.85 4.05 26.32
C GLN A 463 2.01 4.96 26.76
N SER A 464 1.74 6.23 27.05
CA SER A 464 2.73 7.19 27.55
C SER A 464 2.08 8.25 28.44
N ILE A 465 2.90 8.88 29.28
CA ILE A 465 2.53 10.06 30.07
C ILE A 465 3.61 11.12 29.82
N ASP A 466 3.23 12.23 29.21
CA ASP A 466 4.08 13.39 28.97
C ASP A 466 3.66 14.53 29.90
N ILE A 467 4.64 15.23 30.48
CA ILE A 467 4.39 16.31 31.44
C ILE A 467 4.97 17.60 30.89
N LEU A 468 4.10 18.57 30.59
CA LEU A 468 4.48 19.92 30.19
C LEU A 468 4.42 20.85 31.40
N LYS A 469 5.43 21.71 31.55
CA LYS A 469 5.56 22.66 32.67
C LYS A 469 5.91 24.05 32.18
N GLY A 470 5.49 25.08 32.93
CA GLY A 470 5.89 26.47 32.68
C GLY A 470 5.43 26.98 31.31
N GLU A 471 6.35 27.63 30.59
CA GLU A 471 6.08 28.30 29.31
C GLU A 471 5.54 27.35 28.24
N ASP A 472 6.08 26.12 28.15
CA ASP A 472 5.65 25.09 27.18
C ASP A 472 4.17 24.71 27.36
N ALA A 473 3.73 24.58 28.61
CA ALA A 473 2.34 24.26 28.96
C ALA A 473 1.39 25.44 28.65
N THR A 474 1.79 26.66 29.02
CA THR A 474 0.97 27.86 28.81
C THR A 474 0.91 28.32 27.36
N SER A 475 1.95 28.04 26.56
CA SER A 475 2.00 28.35 25.12
C SER A 475 0.97 27.52 24.33
N LEU A 476 0.83 26.23 24.68
CA LEU A 476 -0.09 25.32 24.00
C LEU A 476 -1.51 25.35 24.58
N TYR A 477 -1.66 25.48 25.90
CA TYR A 477 -2.95 25.30 26.59
C TYR A 477 -3.43 26.56 27.34
N GLY A 478 -2.76 27.69 27.14
CA GLY A 478 -3.14 28.98 27.71
C GLY A 478 -3.14 28.99 29.24
N SER A 479 -4.04 29.77 29.84
CA SER A 479 -4.16 29.90 31.29
C SER A 479 -4.46 28.57 32.00
N ARG A 480 -5.07 27.59 31.32
CA ARG A 480 -5.33 26.24 31.87
C ARG A 480 -4.04 25.43 32.06
N GLY A 481 -2.96 25.78 31.35
CA GLY A 481 -1.65 25.15 31.50
C GLY A 481 -0.77 25.75 32.61
N THR A 482 -1.22 26.79 33.32
CA THR A 482 -0.42 27.49 34.35
C THR A 482 0.02 26.56 35.49
N SER A 483 -0.82 25.58 35.83
CA SER A 483 -0.54 24.56 36.85
C SER A 483 0.22 23.34 36.31
N GLY A 484 0.65 23.38 35.05
CA GLY A 484 1.19 22.25 34.30
C GLY A 484 0.10 21.44 33.58
N VAL A 485 0.53 20.68 32.57
CA VAL A 485 -0.33 19.82 31.75
C VAL A 485 0.22 18.41 31.75
N VAL A 486 -0.62 17.42 32.03
CA VAL A 486 -0.30 16.00 31.95
C VAL A 486 -1.03 15.41 30.75
N ILE A 487 -0.28 15.00 29.74
CA ILE A 487 -0.80 14.39 28.53
C ILE A 487 -0.65 12.88 28.66
N ILE A 488 -1.78 12.17 28.64
CA ILE A 488 -1.85 10.72 28.68
C ILE A 488 -2.25 10.23 27.29
N THR A 489 -1.41 9.39 26.69
CA THR A 489 -1.75 8.69 25.45
C THR A 489 -2.18 7.27 25.80
N THR A 490 -3.32 6.81 25.26
CA THR A 490 -3.82 5.45 25.48
C THR A 490 -3.38 4.50 24.38
N LYS A 491 -3.25 3.21 24.72
CA LYS A 491 -3.04 2.14 23.74
C LYS A 491 -4.25 2.01 22.82
N LYS A 492 -4.02 2.00 21.51
CA LYS A 492 -5.08 1.82 20.49
C LYS A 492 -5.44 0.37 20.24
N SER A 493 -4.51 -0.53 20.54
CA SER A 493 -4.71 -1.98 20.43
C SER A 493 -3.96 -2.73 21.53
N ASP A 494 -4.44 -3.94 21.82
CA ASP A 494 -3.69 -4.92 22.60
C ASP A 494 -3.04 -5.93 21.63
N SER A 495 -1.72 -6.08 21.73
CA SER A 495 -0.95 -7.00 20.87
C SER A 495 -0.80 -8.36 21.55
N VAL A 496 -1.24 -9.41 20.85
CA VAL A 496 -1.13 -10.81 21.29
C VAL A 496 -0.18 -11.53 20.34
N GLU A 497 1.00 -11.87 20.82
CA GLU A 497 2.00 -12.63 20.07
C GLU A 497 1.75 -14.13 20.21
N GLY A 498 1.57 -14.80 19.07
CA GLY A 498 1.47 -16.26 18.97
C GLY A 498 2.69 -16.84 18.25
N ALA A 499 2.81 -18.18 18.27
CA ALA A 499 3.97 -18.87 17.69
C ALA A 499 4.15 -18.67 16.18
N THR A 500 3.07 -18.36 15.45
CA THR A 500 3.07 -18.23 13.97
C THR A 500 2.34 -16.98 13.46
N LYS A 501 1.80 -16.16 14.37
CA LYS A 501 1.04 -14.95 14.03
C LYS A 501 1.05 -13.97 15.19
N THR A 502 0.82 -12.70 14.87
CA THR A 502 0.53 -11.63 15.82
C THR A 502 -0.88 -11.13 15.57
N GLU A 503 -1.63 -10.88 16.64
CA GLU A 503 -2.96 -10.30 16.59
C GLU A 503 -2.99 -8.96 17.32
N PHE A 504 -3.55 -7.94 16.66
CA PHE A 504 -3.79 -6.63 17.24
C PHE A 504 -5.28 -6.49 17.49
N VAL A 505 -5.69 -6.57 18.75
CA VAL A 505 -7.09 -6.41 19.16
C VAL A 505 -7.37 -4.92 19.30
N ILE A 506 -8.12 -4.36 18.35
CA ILE A 506 -8.41 -2.93 18.32
C ILE A 506 -9.47 -2.60 19.37
N LYS A 507 -9.19 -1.61 20.22
CA LYS A 507 -10.08 -1.25 21.33
C LYS A 507 -11.35 -0.53 20.85
N LYS A 508 -11.23 0.30 19.82
CA LYS A 508 -12.33 1.05 19.21
C LYS A 508 -13.07 0.16 18.19
N THR A 509 -14.39 0.27 18.13
CA THR A 509 -15.22 -0.33 17.07
C THR A 509 -15.23 0.53 15.80
N TYR A 510 -15.40 -0.10 14.65
CA TYR A 510 -15.35 0.58 13.34
C TYR A 510 -16.54 0.21 12.47
N ASP A 511 -16.98 1.18 11.67
CA ASP A 511 -17.84 1.00 10.51
C ASP A 511 -16.94 0.84 9.28
N ILE A 512 -17.01 -0.28 8.57
CA ILE A 512 -16.20 -0.57 7.37
C ILE A 512 -17.16 -0.96 6.23
N PRO A 513 -17.43 -0.04 5.30
CA PRO A 513 -18.34 -0.29 4.17
C PRO A 513 -17.83 -1.35 3.20
N SER A 514 -18.74 -1.86 2.37
CA SER A 514 -18.47 -2.83 1.33
C SER A 514 -18.29 -2.26 -0.06
N ASP A 515 -17.29 -1.41 -0.20
CA ASP A 515 -16.98 -0.63 -1.40
C ASP A 515 -15.52 -0.71 -1.85
N ASN A 516 -14.68 -1.49 -1.15
CA ASN A 516 -13.24 -1.58 -1.38
C ASN A 516 -12.45 -0.29 -1.05
N ASP A 517 -13.07 0.69 -0.39
CA ASP A 517 -12.38 1.86 0.13
C ASP A 517 -11.57 1.50 1.39
N ILE A 518 -10.62 2.38 1.71
CA ILE A 518 -9.66 2.16 2.79
C ILE A 518 -10.16 2.80 4.07
N THR A 519 -10.33 1.99 5.10
CA THR A 519 -10.48 2.43 6.47
C THR A 519 -9.13 2.36 7.18
N ALA A 520 -8.54 3.52 7.49
CA ALA A 520 -7.29 3.58 8.24
C ALA A 520 -7.54 3.41 9.75
N ILE A 521 -6.98 2.35 10.32
CA ILE A 521 -7.07 2.02 11.75
C ILE A 521 -5.70 2.18 12.38
N GLU A 522 -5.57 3.02 13.40
CA GLU A 522 -4.32 3.16 14.15
C GLU A 522 -4.13 1.97 15.10
N ILE A 523 -3.00 1.27 14.97
CA ILE A 523 -2.63 0.13 15.79
C ILE A 523 -1.89 0.61 17.03
N ASN A 524 -0.87 1.45 16.83
CA ASN A 524 -0.04 2.00 17.90
C ASN A 524 0.76 3.23 17.43
N SER A 525 1.32 3.97 18.38
CA SER A 525 2.23 5.09 18.13
C SER A 525 3.45 4.98 19.03
N PHE A 526 4.62 5.27 18.46
CA PHE A 526 5.92 5.14 19.13
C PHE A 526 6.74 6.42 18.97
N ALA A 527 7.36 6.87 20.06
CA ALA A 527 8.40 7.89 20.03
C ALA A 527 9.77 7.20 20.10
N LEU A 528 10.51 7.24 19.00
CA LEU A 528 11.79 6.54 18.85
C LEU A 528 12.95 7.53 18.97
N PRO A 529 13.95 7.25 19.82
CA PRO A 529 15.21 7.97 19.77
C PRO A 529 15.82 7.82 18.37
N ALA A 530 16.19 8.94 17.77
CA ALA A 530 16.70 8.96 16.41
C ALA A 530 17.89 9.90 16.28
N SER A 531 18.85 9.54 15.44
CA SER A 531 19.95 10.40 15.00
C SER A 531 19.67 10.93 13.61
N TYR A 532 20.17 12.13 13.33
CA TYR A 532 19.97 12.81 12.05
C TYR A 532 21.33 13.18 11.47
N GLU A 533 21.51 12.89 10.19
CA GLU A 533 22.71 13.24 9.44
C GLU A 533 22.36 13.50 7.98
N TYR A 534 23.11 14.39 7.34
CA TYR A 534 23.04 14.51 5.89
C TYR A 534 23.85 13.39 5.24
N PHE A 535 23.39 12.92 4.08
CA PHE A 535 24.00 11.85 3.31
C PHE A 535 24.15 12.26 1.85
N ALA A 536 25.32 11.99 1.26
CA ALA A 536 25.59 12.22 -0.15
C ALA A 536 26.36 11.07 -0.77
N ALA A 537 25.99 10.67 -1.99
CA ALA A 537 26.69 9.66 -2.79
C ALA A 537 26.71 10.08 -4.27
N PRO A 538 27.55 11.07 -4.64
CA PRO A 538 27.45 11.76 -5.94
C PRO A 538 27.79 10.89 -7.16
N ILE A 539 28.39 9.72 -6.96
CA ILE A 539 28.54 8.71 -8.03
C ILE A 539 27.19 8.10 -8.46
N VAL A 540 26.20 8.09 -7.56
CA VAL A 540 24.84 7.59 -7.82
C VAL A 540 23.90 8.75 -8.11
N ASN A 541 23.95 9.80 -7.27
CA ASN A 541 23.09 10.97 -7.36
C ASN A 541 23.76 12.15 -6.65
N GLU A 542 23.84 13.31 -7.30
CA GLU A 542 24.40 14.54 -6.73
C GLU A 542 23.47 15.27 -5.74
N ASN A 543 22.27 14.75 -5.48
CA ASN A 543 21.40 15.24 -4.41
C ASN A 543 21.95 14.88 -3.03
N VAL A 544 21.75 15.79 -2.07
CA VAL A 544 22.05 15.58 -0.66
C VAL A 544 20.76 15.29 0.09
N PHE A 545 20.74 14.18 0.82
CA PHE A 545 19.57 13.69 1.53
C PHE A 545 19.72 13.98 3.02
N LEU A 546 18.69 14.51 3.67
CA LEU A 546 18.59 14.44 5.11
C LEU A 546 18.15 13.01 5.47
N THR A 547 18.89 12.34 6.33
CA THR A 547 18.56 10.99 6.77
C THR A 547 18.41 10.93 8.27
N THR A 548 17.58 10.00 8.72
CA THR A 548 17.44 9.67 10.13
C THR A 548 17.68 8.20 10.34
N SER A 549 18.17 7.85 11.52
CA SER A 549 18.47 6.50 11.88
C SER A 549 18.03 6.16 13.30
N PHE A 550 17.50 4.96 13.49
CA PHE A 550 16.99 4.49 14.77
C PHE A 550 17.19 2.97 14.93
N THR A 551 17.08 2.50 16.16
CA THR A 551 17.37 1.12 16.57
C THR A 551 16.18 0.51 17.31
N ASP A 552 16.28 -0.77 17.69
CA ASP A 552 15.28 -1.48 18.52
C ASP A 552 13.88 -1.62 17.89
N TRP A 553 13.75 -1.44 16.58
CA TRP A 553 12.46 -1.59 15.88
C TRP A 553 11.93 -3.03 15.93
N GLU A 554 12.80 -4.01 16.17
CA GLU A 554 12.44 -5.43 16.26
C GLU A 554 11.47 -5.70 17.42
N LYS A 555 11.47 -4.83 18.44
CA LYS A 555 10.56 -4.92 19.59
C LYS A 555 9.15 -4.42 19.28
N LEU A 556 8.97 -3.73 18.15
CA LEU A 556 7.73 -3.04 17.80
C LEU A 556 6.80 -3.89 16.92
N GLN A 557 7.20 -5.11 16.56
CA GLN A 557 6.41 -6.06 15.76
C GLN A 557 5.91 -5.45 14.43
N LEU A 558 6.73 -4.60 13.82
CA LEU A 558 6.39 -3.94 12.56
C LEU A 558 6.35 -4.95 11.41
N LEU A 559 5.50 -4.66 10.43
CA LEU A 559 5.43 -5.38 9.16
C LEU A 559 6.03 -4.55 8.02
N PRO A 560 6.52 -5.18 6.94
CA PRO A 560 6.95 -4.42 5.78
C PRO A 560 5.76 -3.66 5.17
N GLY A 561 5.91 -2.36 4.95
CA GLY A 561 4.81 -1.53 4.48
C GLY A 561 5.22 -0.12 4.06
N GLU A 562 4.33 0.57 3.37
CA GLU A 562 4.56 1.95 2.93
C GLU A 562 4.50 2.92 4.11
N ALA A 563 5.43 3.87 4.14
CA ALA A 563 5.53 4.90 5.16
C ALA A 563 5.48 6.30 4.53
N ASN A 564 4.60 7.15 5.02
CA ASN A 564 4.59 8.58 4.73
C ASN A 564 5.58 9.28 5.67
N ILE A 565 6.47 10.08 5.12
CA ILE A 565 7.50 10.80 5.87
C ILE A 565 7.13 12.27 5.98
N TYR A 566 7.21 12.81 7.19
CA TYR A 566 7.02 14.22 7.50
C TYR A 566 8.20 14.76 8.30
N PHE A 567 8.71 15.93 7.90
CA PHE A 567 9.78 16.63 8.60
C PHE A 567 9.40 18.10 8.78
N GLU A 568 9.53 18.62 10.00
CA GLU A 568 9.17 20.01 10.37
C GLU A 568 7.75 20.39 9.94
N GLY A 569 6.79 19.46 10.09
CA GLY A 569 5.39 19.65 9.74
C GLY A 569 5.08 19.57 8.24
N THR A 570 6.09 19.39 7.38
CA THR A 570 5.93 19.28 5.92
C THR A 570 6.02 17.82 5.47
N TYR A 571 5.23 17.46 4.46
CA TYR A 571 5.33 16.15 3.82
C TYR A 571 6.60 16.06 2.97
N ALA A 572 7.48 15.12 3.32
CA ALA A 572 8.77 14.93 2.68
C ALA A 572 8.75 13.88 1.56
N GLY A 573 7.79 12.95 1.61
CA GLY A 573 7.63 11.89 0.60
C GLY A 573 7.18 10.57 1.19
N LYS A 574 7.32 9.50 0.41
CA LYS A 574 7.05 8.12 0.83
C LYS A 574 8.30 7.26 0.81
N THR A 575 8.30 6.23 1.61
CA THR A 575 9.30 5.17 1.58
C THR A 575 8.67 3.84 1.97
N VAL A 576 9.47 2.77 1.95
CA VAL A 576 9.07 1.45 2.39
C VAL A 576 9.84 1.11 3.65
N LEU A 577 9.11 0.82 4.71
CA LEU A 577 9.68 0.27 5.93
C LEU A 577 9.88 -1.23 5.72
N ASP A 578 11.11 -1.73 5.84
CA ASP A 578 11.43 -3.17 5.78
C ASP A 578 12.04 -3.62 7.12
N PRO A 579 11.23 -4.17 8.05
CA PRO A 579 11.70 -4.59 9.37
C PRO A 579 12.50 -5.90 9.33
N TYR A 580 12.53 -6.62 8.20
CA TYR A 580 13.22 -7.91 8.06
C TYR A 580 14.69 -7.79 7.64
N THR A 581 15.20 -6.56 7.62
CA THR A 581 16.62 -6.29 7.37
C THR A 581 17.52 -6.90 8.46
N THR A 582 18.72 -7.34 8.08
CA THR A 582 19.74 -7.84 9.02
C THR A 582 20.63 -6.73 9.59
N LYS A 583 20.37 -5.47 9.22
CA LYS A 583 21.09 -4.31 9.74
C LYS A 583 20.74 -4.10 11.22
N LYS A 584 21.65 -3.48 11.97
CA LYS A 584 21.44 -3.09 13.38
C LYS A 584 20.75 -1.74 13.54
N GLU A 585 20.68 -0.97 12.45
CA GLU A 585 20.13 0.37 12.42
C GLU A 585 19.26 0.49 11.17
N MET A 586 18.06 1.06 11.34
CA MET A 586 17.16 1.39 10.26
C MET A 586 17.42 2.83 9.86
N VAL A 587 17.66 3.06 8.57
CA VAL A 587 17.93 4.39 8.02
C VAL A 587 16.81 4.78 7.09
N LEU A 588 16.22 5.96 7.32
CA LEU A 588 15.17 6.53 6.50
C LEU A 588 15.62 7.86 5.91
N SER A 589 15.24 8.12 4.67
CA SER A 589 15.40 9.43 4.05
C SER A 589 14.24 10.34 4.45
N LEU A 590 14.56 11.54 4.91
CA LEU A 590 13.62 12.61 5.27
C LEU A 590 13.48 13.66 4.17
N GLY A 591 14.05 13.42 2.98
CA GLY A 591 13.96 14.30 1.83
C GLY A 591 15.31 14.86 1.37
N ILE A 592 15.28 15.58 0.25
CA ILE A 592 16.44 16.25 -0.35
C ILE A 592 16.53 17.67 0.20
N ASP A 593 17.74 18.12 0.55
CA ASP A 593 17.99 19.50 0.96
C ASP A 593 18.84 20.23 -0.10
N PRO A 594 18.22 21.06 -0.97
CA PRO A 594 18.93 21.73 -2.06
C PRO A 594 19.91 22.80 -1.57
N ASN A 595 19.88 23.17 -0.28
CA ASN A 595 20.82 24.14 0.27
C ASN A 595 22.20 23.53 0.53
N ILE A 596 22.36 22.22 0.37
CA ILE A 596 23.65 21.54 0.44
C ILE A 596 23.91 20.95 -0.93
N THR A 597 24.98 21.40 -1.57
CA THR A 597 25.30 20.99 -2.94
C THR A 597 26.56 20.15 -2.94
N VAL A 598 26.52 19.01 -3.62
CA VAL A 598 27.71 18.19 -3.90
C VAL A 598 27.92 18.10 -5.40
N SER A 599 29.16 18.10 -5.85
CA SER A 599 29.50 17.79 -7.24
C SER A 599 30.67 16.81 -7.31
N ARG A 600 30.65 15.90 -8.29
CA ARG A 600 31.72 14.93 -8.51
C ARG A 600 32.31 15.08 -9.90
N LYS A 601 33.56 15.54 -9.99
CA LYS A 601 34.24 15.81 -11.26
C LYS A 601 35.47 14.92 -11.43
N GLN A 602 35.59 14.27 -12.59
CA GLN A 602 36.82 13.58 -12.96
C GLN A 602 37.85 14.59 -13.49
N GLU A 603 39.07 14.56 -12.96
CA GLU A 603 40.17 15.36 -13.51
C GLU A 603 40.60 14.83 -14.88
N ARG A 604 40.60 15.72 -15.89
CA ARG A 604 40.94 15.38 -17.29
C ARG A 604 42.45 15.35 -17.58
N ASN A 605 43.29 15.87 -16.68
CA ASN A 605 44.72 16.14 -16.94
C ASN A 605 45.71 15.16 -16.29
N PHE A 606 45.28 13.94 -15.94
CA PHE A 606 46.23 12.91 -15.49
C PHE A 606 46.84 12.20 -16.71
N LYS A 607 48.07 12.61 -17.10
CA LYS A 607 48.80 12.03 -18.24
C LYS A 607 48.80 10.50 -18.17
N SER A 608 48.19 9.85 -19.17
CA SER A 608 48.40 8.43 -19.45
C SER A 608 49.83 8.26 -19.97
N ARG A 609 50.81 8.08 -19.07
CA ARG A 609 52.11 7.54 -19.51
C ARG A 609 51.88 6.08 -19.88
N SER A 610 51.52 5.83 -21.13
CA SER A 610 51.79 4.55 -21.76
C SER A 610 53.30 4.46 -21.91
N PHE A 611 53.97 3.62 -21.12
CA PHE A 611 55.26 3.11 -21.55
C PHE A 611 55.60 1.73 -20.98
N SER A 612 55.97 0.84 -21.90
CA SER A 612 56.52 -0.52 -21.79
C SER A 612 55.70 -1.59 -21.02
N GLY A 613 54.92 -2.40 -21.76
CA GLY A 613 54.28 -3.63 -21.25
C GLY A 613 53.01 -4.05 -22.02
N ASN A 614 52.59 -5.32 -21.88
CA ASN A 614 51.37 -5.89 -22.49
C ASN A 614 50.04 -5.36 -21.93
N ASN A 615 50.09 -4.47 -20.93
CA ASN A 615 48.92 -3.96 -20.23
C ASN A 615 48.63 -2.50 -20.62
N ARG A 616 47.35 -2.11 -20.57
CA ARG A 616 46.89 -0.72 -20.52
C ARG A 616 46.83 -0.28 -19.06
N ILE A 617 47.16 0.98 -18.83
CA ILE A 617 47.11 1.63 -17.54
C ILE A 617 46.17 2.82 -17.66
N LEU A 618 45.23 2.93 -16.72
CA LEU A 618 44.22 3.95 -16.69
C LEU A 618 44.21 4.60 -15.32
N ASN A 619 44.58 5.87 -15.27
CA ASN A 619 44.52 6.65 -14.05
C ASN A 619 43.15 7.33 -13.95
N ARG A 620 42.57 7.27 -12.76
CA ARG A 620 41.33 7.95 -12.40
C ARG A 620 41.58 8.79 -11.15
N ARG A 621 41.18 10.04 -11.22
CA ARG A 621 41.19 10.97 -10.09
C ARG A 621 39.91 11.77 -10.12
N TYR A 622 39.25 11.83 -8.98
CA TYR A 622 37.97 12.49 -8.79
C TYR A 622 38.11 13.53 -7.69
N VAL A 623 37.51 14.68 -7.95
CA VAL A 623 37.37 15.77 -6.99
C VAL A 623 35.90 15.88 -6.65
N ILE A 624 35.59 15.77 -5.36
CA ILE A 624 34.26 15.95 -4.82
C ILE A 624 34.25 17.28 -4.09
N GLU A 625 33.39 18.20 -4.51
CA GLU A 625 33.21 19.49 -3.86
C GLU A 625 31.85 19.50 -3.17
N VAL A 626 31.85 19.82 -1.87
CA VAL A 626 30.65 19.93 -1.05
C VAL A 626 30.55 21.35 -0.50
N LYS A 627 29.37 21.95 -0.60
CA LYS A 627 29.08 23.28 -0.08
C LYS A 627 27.86 23.27 0.83
N ASN A 628 27.99 23.86 2.02
CA ASN A 628 26.88 24.12 2.92
C ASN A 628 26.36 25.56 2.71
N ASN A 629 25.27 25.75 1.96
CA ASN A 629 24.67 27.09 1.79
C ASN A 629 23.72 27.48 2.94
N LYS A 630 23.61 26.68 4.01
CA LYS A 630 22.77 26.98 5.16
C LYS A 630 23.44 27.99 6.11
N GLY A 631 22.64 28.61 6.96
CA GLY A 631 23.10 29.50 8.04
C GLY A 631 23.57 28.77 9.31
N VAL A 632 23.61 27.44 9.30
CA VAL A 632 23.96 26.58 10.44
C VAL A 632 24.98 25.53 10.03
N ALA A 633 25.77 25.07 11.00
CA ALA A 633 26.71 23.97 10.78
C ALA A 633 25.95 22.65 10.56
N ILE A 634 26.52 21.76 9.74
CA ILE A 634 25.92 20.47 9.41
C ILE A 634 26.92 19.33 9.53
N SER A 635 26.42 18.14 9.88
CA SER A 635 27.15 16.88 9.77
C SER A 635 26.71 16.15 8.50
N LEU A 636 27.66 15.87 7.60
CA LEU A 636 27.44 15.18 6.34
C LEU A 636 28.30 13.91 6.26
N ARG A 637 27.66 12.79 5.97
CA ARG A 637 28.31 11.53 5.59
C ARG A 637 28.35 11.41 4.07
N LEU A 638 29.54 11.55 3.50
CA LEU A 638 29.78 11.46 2.06
C LEU A 638 30.34 10.07 1.71
N LEU A 639 29.78 9.43 0.68
CA LEU A 639 30.20 8.13 0.18
C LEU A 639 30.62 8.18 -1.30
N ASP A 640 31.65 7.42 -1.62
CA ASP A 640 32.03 7.07 -3.00
C ASP A 640 32.60 5.64 -3.01
N ARG A 641 33.08 5.16 -4.16
CA ARG A 641 33.66 3.83 -4.28
C ARG A 641 34.85 3.77 -5.24
N ILE A 642 35.78 2.88 -4.92
CA ILE A 642 36.84 2.41 -5.81
C ILE A 642 36.39 1.05 -6.37
N PRO A 643 36.45 0.85 -7.69
CA PRO A 643 36.03 -0.41 -8.30
C PRO A 643 36.86 -1.58 -7.79
N LYS A 644 36.23 -2.75 -7.68
CA LYS A 644 36.90 -4.00 -7.35
C LYS A 644 36.89 -4.94 -8.53
N SER A 645 38.05 -5.53 -8.81
CA SER A 645 38.14 -6.56 -9.83
C SER A 645 37.75 -7.93 -9.27
N GLN A 646 36.87 -8.63 -9.98
CA GLN A 646 36.64 -10.06 -9.82
C GLN A 646 37.54 -10.90 -10.74
N ASN A 647 38.23 -10.25 -11.68
CA ASN A 647 39.14 -10.89 -12.63
C ASN A 647 40.60 -10.64 -12.24
N LYS A 648 41.37 -11.71 -12.02
CA LYS A 648 42.80 -11.65 -11.66
C LYS A 648 43.67 -10.86 -12.65
N ASP A 649 43.23 -10.70 -13.89
CA ASP A 649 43.96 -9.98 -14.95
C ASP A 649 43.76 -8.45 -14.89
N ILE A 650 42.75 -7.98 -14.14
CA ILE A 650 42.51 -6.55 -13.89
C ILE A 650 42.99 -6.23 -12.47
N LYS A 651 43.97 -5.34 -12.35
CA LYS A 651 44.55 -4.89 -11.09
C LYS A 651 44.15 -3.45 -10.79
N ILE A 652 43.85 -3.18 -9.53
CA ILE A 652 43.58 -1.85 -9.00
C ILE A 652 44.74 -1.51 -8.06
N ASP A 653 45.55 -0.54 -8.46
CA ASP A 653 46.78 -0.11 -7.80
C ASP A 653 46.73 1.41 -7.54
N ASP A 654 47.77 1.99 -6.93
CA ASP A 654 47.96 3.44 -6.71
C ASP A 654 46.72 4.17 -6.16
N ILE A 655 46.10 3.56 -5.15
CA ILE A 655 44.91 4.10 -4.47
C ILE A 655 45.30 5.32 -3.64
N LEU A 656 44.66 6.45 -3.93
CA LEU A 656 44.73 7.71 -3.20
C LEU A 656 43.35 7.97 -2.58
N ILE A 657 43.27 8.07 -1.26
CA ILE A 657 41.98 8.23 -0.54
C ILE A 657 41.93 9.48 0.35
N ASP A 658 43.03 10.23 0.41
CA ASP A 658 43.19 11.42 1.25
C ASP A 658 42.68 11.21 2.69
N THR A 659 41.57 11.85 3.08
CA THR A 659 40.98 11.76 4.43
C THR A 659 39.89 10.70 4.59
N ALA A 660 39.58 9.92 3.54
CA ALA A 660 38.50 8.95 3.56
C ALA A 660 38.82 7.73 4.43
N ASP A 661 37.81 7.20 5.11
CA ASP A 661 37.83 5.84 5.62
C ASP A 661 37.54 4.85 4.47
N PHE A 662 38.43 3.87 4.24
CA PHE A 662 38.37 2.97 3.10
C PHE A 662 38.15 1.50 3.52
N ASP A 663 36.98 0.96 3.19
CA ASP A 663 36.70 -0.47 3.30
C ASP A 663 37.25 -1.19 2.06
N SER A 664 38.47 -1.71 2.14
CA SER A 664 39.13 -2.46 1.05
C SER A 664 38.40 -3.75 0.64
N LYS A 665 37.56 -4.33 1.51
CA LYS A 665 36.78 -5.53 1.17
C LYS A 665 35.61 -5.16 0.27
N LYS A 666 34.96 -4.02 0.51
CA LYS A 666 33.81 -3.55 -0.28
C LYS A 666 34.17 -2.54 -1.38
N GLY A 667 35.35 -1.93 -1.31
CA GLY A 667 35.75 -0.82 -2.18
C GLY A 667 35.07 0.52 -1.83
N LEU A 668 34.52 0.67 -0.61
CA LEU A 668 33.76 1.87 -0.23
C LEU A 668 34.64 2.92 0.45
N LEU A 669 34.45 4.19 0.06
CA LEU A 669 35.07 5.36 0.68
C LEU A 669 34.00 6.11 1.49
N THR A 670 34.33 6.49 2.73
CA THR A 670 33.43 7.25 3.60
C THR A 670 34.16 8.44 4.21
N TRP A 671 33.56 9.62 4.08
CA TRP A 671 33.98 10.82 4.79
C TRP A 671 32.89 11.28 5.77
N LYS A 672 33.30 11.69 6.97
CA LYS A 672 32.43 12.36 7.95
C LYS A 672 32.84 13.82 8.03
N LEU A 673 32.06 14.69 7.39
CA LEU A 673 32.35 16.11 7.24
C LEU A 673 31.47 16.90 8.22
N ASN A 674 32.11 17.74 9.05
CA ASN A 674 31.41 18.79 9.76
C ASN A 674 31.65 20.10 9.01
N LEU A 675 30.60 20.66 8.42
CA LEU A 675 30.67 21.85 7.56
C LEU A 675 30.02 23.04 8.26
N MET A 676 30.81 24.09 8.50
CA MET A 676 30.35 25.36 9.02
C MET A 676 29.41 26.07 8.02
N PRO A 677 28.63 27.08 8.46
CA PRO A 677 27.80 27.87 7.57
C PRO A 677 28.60 28.46 6.40
N GLN A 678 28.08 28.35 5.17
CA GLN A 678 28.72 28.83 3.93
C GLN A 678 30.08 28.18 3.58
N GLU A 679 30.50 27.13 4.30
CA GLU A 679 31.77 26.45 4.04
C GLU A 679 31.71 25.62 2.75
N ILE A 680 32.82 25.64 2.02
CA ILE A 680 33.10 24.73 0.90
C ILE A 680 34.25 23.82 1.31
N LYS A 681 34.06 22.52 1.14
CA LYS A 681 35.09 21.51 1.38
C LYS A 681 35.29 20.64 0.16
N THR A 682 36.54 20.34 -0.14
CA THR A 682 36.95 19.54 -1.30
C THR A 682 37.64 18.28 -0.84
N GLU A 683 37.12 17.13 -1.28
CA GLU A 683 37.71 15.82 -1.04
C GLU A 683 38.21 15.25 -2.37
N THR A 684 39.33 14.53 -2.34
CA THR A 684 39.93 13.95 -3.56
C THR A 684 40.24 12.49 -3.34
N PHE A 685 39.95 11.66 -4.34
CA PHE A 685 40.43 10.28 -4.38
C PHE A 685 40.84 9.89 -5.80
N GLY A 686 41.66 8.85 -5.90
CA GLY A 686 42.12 8.33 -7.18
C GLY A 686 42.58 6.88 -7.09
N PHE A 687 42.71 6.24 -8.25
CA PHE A 687 43.18 4.88 -8.38
C PHE A 687 43.71 4.64 -9.80
N GLN A 688 44.54 3.62 -9.93
CA GLN A 688 45.09 3.16 -11.19
C GLN A 688 44.51 1.78 -11.54
N VAL A 689 43.95 1.65 -12.74
CA VAL A 689 43.48 0.37 -13.27
C VAL A 689 44.45 -0.15 -14.31
N LYS A 690 44.97 -1.36 -14.10
CA LYS A 690 45.87 -2.05 -15.02
C LYS A 690 45.21 -3.31 -15.57
N TYR A 691 45.11 -3.43 -16.89
CA TYR A 691 44.41 -4.54 -17.56
C TYR A 691 45.07 -4.90 -18.91
N PRO A 692 44.82 -6.09 -19.49
CA PRO A 692 45.46 -6.50 -20.75
C PRO A 692 45.06 -5.62 -21.94
N ARG A 693 46.01 -5.36 -22.85
CA ARG A 693 45.71 -4.66 -24.12
C ARG A 693 44.71 -5.44 -24.97
N GLY A 694 43.87 -4.72 -25.72
CA GLY A 694 42.88 -5.31 -26.64
C GLY A 694 41.57 -5.77 -25.96
N ARG A 695 41.46 -5.64 -24.63
CA ARG A 695 40.23 -5.90 -23.88
C ARG A 695 39.56 -4.59 -23.48
N TYR A 696 38.25 -4.62 -23.35
CA TYR A 696 37.43 -3.52 -22.81
C TYR A 696 37.06 -3.84 -21.37
N ILE A 697 36.96 -2.81 -20.54
CA ILE A 697 36.55 -2.91 -19.14
C ILE A 697 35.39 -1.93 -18.91
N SER A 698 34.42 -2.34 -18.09
CA SER A 698 33.39 -1.44 -17.56
C SER A 698 33.94 -0.78 -16.30
N LEU A 699 33.82 0.55 -16.18
CA LEU A 699 34.35 1.35 -15.08
C LEU A 699 33.37 2.43 -14.62
#